data_AF-A0A0J6CN25-F1
#
_entry.id   AF-A0A0J6CN25-F1
#
_cell.length_a   1.000
_cell.length_b   1.000
_cell.length_c   1.000
_cell.angle_alpha   90.00
_cell.angle_beta   90.00
_cell.angle_gamma   90.00
#
_symmetry.space_group_name_H-M   'P 1'
#
loop_
_entity.id
_entity.type
_entity.pdbx_description
1 polymer ?
#
loop_
_entity_poly.entity_id
_entity_poly.type
_entity_poly.pdbx_seq_one_letter_code
_entity_poly.pdbx_strand_id
1 'polypeptide(L)'
;MNKYSSYTDTQLEELFSYYLIDSWSYSKVASFSRNEKEFEKTYVYREKSRVSASTVAGNAYHVALELFFKQLVDGVETPLVEMEQVAFTYIDNISANRWKIQKTTPTIEECRLKATKTCTAFLKNFYNEKDIYLSDLSEIIGIELRCDEWLVVNGVDIPLPCHSNIDLVIKLEDGKVVIVDHKSKTKFTDDDEIALVCGKQAITYILAFESKTGIQVDEVWFIENKDSKNKDNSPQLKKFRVVLDHDTRKLYEALLYEPLKRMVEAVSDPDYVYMINDNDNFIDRAELYNFWAKTMIAEVDDFNIPEKKRDLISRRQKKIRDASIGSITPKAIASFRENAASFINYDLSNTNMTNGEKIEHVLRTFGVIVKVAHEIQGYSSNTYLLEVSAGVKISNVLKYQLDIANVLNVPSVRIGKDLMVYNEKSYLSIETPKKRTDTLLWDKTYLVDEKIPIGIDNFGRTIHWDLNNHSTPHVLICGATGSGKSVSIISTVEYAKVAGITDIVIFDPKYEFCSYSSQGVRVYNEIEDIEEQMKLLVEDMQGRAKNGIKSKTLVIFDEFADAVSASRSGTELDIKEKVQVGFFASKKMMGIPMPPEPKYEFRVIGRLKSLEENLKILLQKGRSLGFRIVAATQRASVNVITGDAKVNFPVQICFRVPKEIDSKVVLDEPGAETLAGMGDGLMKSPEYINVVRFQGFYKS
;
A
#
# COMPACT_ATOMS: atom_id res chain seq x y z
N MET A 1 -4.79 -51.07 16.39
CA MET A 1 -5.63 -50.65 17.53
C MET A 1 -4.72 -49.91 18.50
N ASN A 2 -5.10 -48.72 18.93
CA ASN A 2 -4.30 -47.94 19.88
C ASN A 2 -4.27 -48.64 21.24
N LYS A 3 -3.11 -48.74 21.89
CA LYS A 3 -2.97 -49.48 23.17
C LYS A 3 -3.87 -48.97 24.30
N TYR A 4 -4.17 -47.68 24.35
CA TYR A 4 -4.95 -47.04 25.41
C TYR A 4 -6.45 -47.37 25.31
N SER A 5 -6.93 -47.83 24.14
CA SER A 5 -8.34 -48.24 24.00
C SER A 5 -8.70 -49.50 24.82
N SER A 6 -7.69 -50.22 25.30
CA SER A 6 -7.85 -51.42 26.14
C SER A 6 -7.78 -51.14 27.65
N TYR A 7 -7.59 -49.87 28.05
CA TYR A 7 -7.45 -49.50 29.45
C TYR A 7 -8.79 -49.62 30.19
N THR A 8 -8.74 -50.06 31.44
CA THR A 8 -9.89 -50.03 32.35
C THR A 8 -10.21 -48.60 32.78
N ASP A 9 -11.42 -48.36 33.32
CA ASP A 9 -11.81 -47.04 33.81
C ASP A 9 -10.81 -46.48 34.83
N THR A 10 -10.29 -47.32 35.74
CA THR A 10 -9.27 -46.90 36.72
C THR A 10 -7.95 -46.51 36.05
N GLN A 11 -7.52 -47.26 35.02
CA GLN A 11 -6.31 -46.93 34.26
C GLN A 11 -6.49 -45.64 33.43
N LEU A 12 -7.70 -45.39 32.92
CA LEU A 12 -8.03 -44.16 32.21
C LEU A 12 -8.07 -42.95 33.17
N GLU A 13 -8.62 -43.11 34.37
CA GLU A 13 -8.59 -42.05 35.39
C GLU A 13 -7.16 -41.71 35.80
N GLU A 14 -6.30 -42.72 36.00
CA GLU A 14 -4.88 -42.52 36.26
C GLU A 14 -4.19 -41.82 35.08
N LEU A 15 -4.41 -42.28 33.84
CA LEU A 15 -3.86 -41.66 32.64
C LEU A 15 -4.25 -40.18 32.53
N PHE A 16 -5.54 -39.86 32.66
CA PHE A 16 -6.02 -38.49 32.56
C PHE A 16 -5.56 -37.60 33.72
N SER A 17 -5.14 -38.16 34.86
CA SER A 17 -4.59 -37.36 35.97
C SER A 17 -3.28 -36.65 35.59
N TYR A 18 -2.54 -37.17 34.60
CA TYR A 18 -1.28 -36.58 34.12
C TYR A 18 -1.47 -35.47 33.10
N TYR A 19 -2.67 -35.26 32.55
CA TYR A 19 -2.92 -34.29 31.48
C TYR A 19 -3.86 -33.16 31.92
N LEU A 20 -3.57 -31.93 31.49
CA LEU A 20 -4.41 -30.75 31.74
C LEU A 20 -5.75 -30.77 30.96
N ILE A 21 -5.87 -31.66 29.97
CA ILE A 21 -7.08 -31.86 29.15
C ILE A 21 -7.43 -33.36 29.07
N ASP A 22 -8.65 -33.67 28.68
CA ASP A 22 -9.17 -35.06 28.62
C ASP A 22 -9.20 -35.64 27.20
N SER A 23 -9.00 -34.80 26.18
CA SER A 23 -9.06 -35.20 24.77
C SER A 23 -8.33 -34.20 23.87
N TRP A 24 -8.01 -34.59 22.64
CA TRP A 24 -7.53 -33.69 21.60
C TRP A 24 -8.55 -33.56 20.45
N SER A 25 -8.36 -32.57 19.59
CA SER A 25 -9.12 -32.39 18.35
C SER A 25 -8.29 -31.54 17.39
N TYR A 26 -8.64 -31.53 16.10
CA TYR A 26 -7.98 -30.66 15.13
C TYR A 26 -8.00 -29.18 15.60
N SER A 27 -9.14 -28.69 16.07
CA SER A 27 -9.28 -27.30 16.55
C SER A 27 -8.38 -27.00 17.76
N LYS A 28 -8.19 -27.98 18.66
CA LYS A 28 -7.25 -27.86 19.80
C LYS A 28 -5.81 -27.75 19.32
N VAL A 29 -5.39 -28.65 18.42
CA VAL A 29 -4.03 -28.67 17.85
C VAL A 29 -3.74 -27.40 17.04
N ALA A 30 -4.72 -26.96 16.24
CA ALA A 30 -4.63 -25.73 15.45
C ALA A 30 -4.54 -24.49 16.36
N SER A 31 -5.36 -24.43 17.42
CA SER A 31 -5.29 -23.34 18.41
C SER A 31 -3.94 -23.30 19.12
N PHE A 32 -3.44 -24.45 19.59
CA PHE A 32 -2.12 -24.54 20.22
C PHE A 32 -1.00 -24.09 19.29
N SER A 33 -1.01 -24.56 18.04
CA SER A 33 0.00 -24.20 17.03
C SER A 33 0.00 -22.72 16.68
N ARG A 34 -1.17 -22.08 16.73
CA ARG A 34 -1.35 -20.68 16.35
C ARG A 34 -1.05 -19.73 17.51
N ASN A 35 -1.57 -20.03 18.71
CA ASN A 35 -1.35 -19.26 19.92
C ASN A 35 -1.56 -20.14 21.16
N GLU A 36 -0.45 -20.56 21.76
CA GLU A 36 -0.40 -21.42 22.93
C GLU A 36 -1.19 -20.84 24.12
N LYS A 37 -1.16 -19.51 24.33
CA LYS A 37 -1.87 -18.87 25.44
C LYS A 37 -3.39 -18.86 25.25
N GLU A 38 -3.89 -18.73 24.02
CA GLU A 38 -5.33 -18.84 23.75
C GLU A 38 -5.82 -20.30 23.88
N PHE A 39 -4.97 -21.26 23.52
CA PHE A 39 -5.21 -22.67 23.82
C PHE A 39 -5.34 -22.89 25.34
N GLU A 40 -4.40 -22.37 26.14
CA GLU A 40 -4.44 -22.47 27.60
C GLU A 40 -5.74 -21.88 28.16
N LYS A 41 -6.07 -20.65 27.76
CA LYS A 41 -7.29 -19.95 28.16
C LYS A 41 -8.55 -20.78 27.86
N THR A 42 -8.68 -21.25 26.63
CA THR A 42 -9.90 -21.88 26.13
C THR A 42 -10.07 -23.32 26.60
N TYR A 43 -8.99 -24.12 26.63
CA TYR A 43 -9.09 -25.57 26.82
C TYR A 43 -8.59 -26.06 28.18
N VAL A 44 -7.62 -25.37 28.80
CA VAL A 44 -7.13 -25.72 30.14
C VAL A 44 -7.99 -25.02 31.20
N TYR A 45 -8.12 -23.70 31.11
CA TYR A 45 -8.89 -22.90 32.07
C TYR A 45 -10.40 -22.80 31.75
N ARG A 46 -10.82 -23.30 30.59
CA ARG A 46 -12.22 -23.30 30.11
C ARG A 46 -12.85 -21.90 30.05
N GLU A 47 -12.04 -20.86 29.91
CA GLU A 47 -12.48 -19.48 29.73
C GLU A 47 -12.70 -19.19 28.25
N LYS A 48 -13.93 -19.44 27.78
CA LYS A 48 -14.28 -19.21 26.37
C LYS A 48 -14.35 -17.71 26.05
N SER A 49 -13.66 -17.32 24.99
CA SER A 49 -13.75 -15.98 24.38
C SER A 49 -15.18 -15.63 23.98
N ARG A 50 -15.47 -14.33 23.91
CA ARG A 50 -16.73 -13.83 23.32
C ARG A 50 -16.75 -14.13 21.83
N VAL A 51 -17.93 -14.42 21.28
CA VAL A 51 -18.11 -14.81 19.87
C VAL A 51 -18.61 -13.65 19.04
N SER A 52 -18.01 -13.47 17.86
CA SER A 52 -18.44 -12.45 16.89
C SER A 52 -19.79 -12.79 16.26
N ALA A 53 -20.47 -11.78 15.73
CA ALA A 53 -21.72 -11.99 14.97
C ALA A 53 -21.54 -12.95 13.78
N SER A 54 -20.40 -12.89 13.09
CA SER A 54 -20.08 -13.79 11.98
C SER A 54 -19.92 -15.25 12.43
N THR A 55 -19.30 -15.48 13.60
CA THR A 55 -19.18 -16.83 14.18
C THR A 55 -20.54 -17.39 14.58
N VAL A 56 -21.39 -16.56 15.19
CA VAL A 56 -22.76 -16.97 15.56
C VAL A 56 -23.59 -17.29 14.31
N ALA A 57 -23.49 -16.48 13.25
CA ALA A 57 -24.15 -16.75 11.97
C ALA A 57 -23.69 -18.07 11.35
N GLY A 58 -22.39 -18.36 11.38
CA GLY A 58 -21.84 -19.63 10.91
C GLY A 58 -22.42 -20.82 11.66
N ASN A 59 -22.43 -20.77 12.99
CA ASN A 59 -23.01 -21.86 13.80
C ASN A 59 -24.52 -22.03 13.56
N ALA A 60 -25.27 -20.93 13.47
CA ALA A 60 -26.70 -20.97 13.15
C ALA A 60 -26.97 -21.62 11.79
N TYR A 61 -26.09 -21.35 10.81
CA TYR A 61 -26.13 -21.98 9.50
C TYR A 61 -25.89 -23.50 9.59
N HIS A 62 -24.92 -23.97 10.36
CA HIS A 62 -24.70 -25.42 10.57
C HIS A 62 -25.92 -26.12 11.19
N VAL A 63 -26.54 -25.53 12.22
CA VAL A 63 -27.75 -26.10 12.85
C VAL A 63 -28.90 -26.23 11.84
N ALA A 64 -29.04 -25.27 10.93
CA ALA A 64 -30.04 -25.35 9.87
C ALA A 64 -29.68 -26.39 8.78
N LEU A 65 -28.39 -26.57 8.46
CA LEU A 65 -27.96 -27.65 7.57
C LEU A 65 -28.20 -29.03 8.19
N GLU A 66 -27.95 -29.19 9.48
CA GLU A 66 -28.23 -30.44 10.21
C GLU A 66 -29.71 -30.84 10.05
N LEU A 67 -30.64 -29.88 10.20
CA LEU A 67 -32.07 -30.13 9.94
C LEU A 67 -32.32 -30.56 8.50
N PHE A 68 -31.76 -29.81 7.54
CA PHE A 68 -31.93 -30.07 6.11
C PHE A 68 -31.49 -31.50 5.75
N PHE A 69 -30.28 -31.90 6.15
CA PHE A 69 -29.78 -33.23 5.83
C PHE A 69 -30.55 -34.33 6.55
N LYS A 70 -31.02 -34.10 7.79
CA LYS A 70 -31.84 -35.10 8.50
C LYS A 70 -33.15 -35.39 7.77
N GLN A 71 -33.85 -34.36 7.28
CA GLN A 71 -35.07 -34.56 6.51
C GLN A 71 -34.80 -35.13 5.12
N LEU A 72 -33.65 -34.79 4.53
CA LEU A 72 -33.25 -35.30 3.21
C LEU A 72 -33.03 -36.82 3.21
N VAL A 73 -32.65 -37.43 4.35
CA VAL A 73 -32.58 -38.90 4.51
C VAL A 73 -33.93 -39.56 4.18
N ASP A 74 -35.04 -38.93 4.57
CA ASP A 74 -36.40 -39.42 4.31
C ASP A 74 -36.92 -38.98 2.92
N GLY A 75 -36.07 -38.39 2.08
CA GLY A 75 -36.44 -37.88 0.75
C GLY A 75 -37.23 -36.57 0.77
N VAL A 76 -37.28 -35.88 1.92
CA VAL A 76 -38.01 -34.62 2.09
C VAL A 76 -37.04 -33.45 2.04
N GLU A 77 -37.24 -32.53 1.11
CA GLU A 77 -36.47 -31.28 1.05
C GLU A 77 -37.06 -30.26 2.03
N THR A 78 -36.29 -29.89 3.05
CA THR A 78 -36.71 -28.89 4.05
C THR A 78 -36.88 -27.52 3.40
N PRO A 79 -38.03 -26.84 3.51
CA PRO A 79 -38.21 -25.49 2.97
C PRO A 79 -37.25 -24.48 3.60
N LEU A 80 -36.75 -23.53 2.80
CA LEU A 80 -35.84 -22.48 3.26
C LEU A 80 -36.36 -21.71 4.51
N VAL A 81 -37.66 -21.47 4.58
CA VAL A 81 -38.29 -20.76 5.71
C VAL A 81 -38.14 -21.53 7.03
N GLU A 82 -38.22 -22.86 6.98
CA GLU A 82 -38.06 -23.73 8.15
C GLU A 82 -36.60 -23.76 8.60
N MET A 83 -35.66 -23.83 7.64
CA MET A 83 -34.23 -23.68 7.92
C MET A 83 -33.91 -22.33 8.59
N GLU A 84 -34.46 -21.23 8.06
CA GLU A 84 -34.31 -19.89 8.64
C GLU A 84 -34.87 -19.82 10.07
N GLN A 85 -36.03 -20.43 10.34
CA GLN A 85 -36.64 -20.44 11.66
C GLN A 85 -35.75 -21.10 12.71
N VAL A 86 -35.15 -22.25 12.39
CA VAL A 86 -34.24 -22.95 13.31
C VAL A 86 -32.94 -22.16 13.52
N ALA A 87 -32.37 -21.60 12.46
CA ALA A 87 -31.19 -20.76 12.56
C ALA A 87 -31.43 -19.51 13.44
N PHE A 88 -32.56 -18.82 13.26
CA PHE A 88 -32.88 -17.62 14.03
C PHE A 88 -33.15 -17.94 15.49
N THR A 89 -33.82 -19.07 15.76
CA THR A 89 -34.01 -19.57 17.13
C THR A 89 -32.67 -19.81 17.83
N TYR A 90 -31.68 -20.37 17.11
CA TYR A 90 -30.33 -20.52 17.65
C TYR A 90 -29.69 -19.18 18.00
N ILE A 91 -29.80 -18.18 17.11
CA ILE A 91 -29.23 -16.83 17.30
C ILE A 91 -29.87 -16.15 18.53
N ASP A 92 -31.18 -16.23 18.66
CA ASP A 92 -31.93 -15.57 19.74
C ASP A 92 -31.60 -16.16 21.12
N ASN A 93 -31.31 -17.46 21.17
CA ASN A 93 -30.93 -18.17 22.38
C ASN A 93 -29.49 -17.91 22.86
N ILE A 94 -28.65 -17.20 22.09
CA ILE A 94 -27.31 -16.81 22.55
C ILE A 94 -27.42 -15.72 23.62
N SER A 95 -26.94 -16.05 24.83
CA SER A 95 -26.92 -15.13 25.97
C SER A 95 -26.15 -13.84 25.67
N ALA A 96 -26.67 -12.72 26.16
CA ALA A 96 -26.14 -11.37 25.99
C ALA A 96 -24.62 -11.25 26.27
N ASN A 97 -24.13 -11.94 27.30
CA ASN A 97 -22.73 -11.89 27.73
C ASN A 97 -21.75 -12.68 26.83
N ARG A 98 -22.25 -13.47 25.88
CA ARG A 98 -21.44 -14.26 24.94
C ARG A 98 -21.09 -13.47 23.68
N TRP A 99 -21.81 -12.39 23.39
CA TRP A 99 -21.61 -11.58 22.21
C TRP A 99 -20.35 -10.73 22.30
N LYS A 100 -19.52 -10.76 21.26
CA LYS A 100 -18.39 -9.87 21.09
C LYS A 100 -18.84 -8.60 20.38
N ILE A 101 -18.95 -7.51 21.14
CA ILE A 101 -19.26 -6.17 20.63
C ILE A 101 -18.08 -5.66 19.79
N GLN A 102 -18.37 -5.03 18.65
CA GLN A 102 -17.38 -4.49 17.72
C GLN A 102 -17.80 -3.08 17.28
N LYS A 103 -16.90 -2.28 16.71
CA LYS A 103 -17.26 -0.94 16.19
C LYS A 103 -18.42 -0.99 15.17
N THR A 104 -18.50 -2.04 14.35
CA THR A 104 -19.59 -2.21 13.36
C THR A 104 -20.89 -2.74 13.95
N THR A 105 -20.84 -3.27 15.18
CA THR A 105 -21.99 -3.83 15.93
C THR A 105 -21.82 -3.47 17.40
N PRO A 106 -21.97 -2.17 17.76
CA PRO A 106 -21.70 -1.67 19.11
C PRO A 106 -22.71 -2.15 20.16
N THR A 107 -23.87 -2.67 19.73
CA THR A 107 -24.89 -3.23 20.62
C THR A 107 -25.14 -4.73 20.34
N ILE A 108 -25.74 -5.42 21.32
CA ILE A 108 -26.14 -6.83 21.18
C ILE A 108 -27.22 -6.98 20.10
N GLU A 109 -28.14 -6.02 20.01
CA GLU A 109 -29.19 -6.03 18.98
C GLU A 109 -28.61 -5.90 17.58
N GLU A 110 -27.59 -5.06 17.38
CA GLU A 110 -26.88 -4.98 16.09
C GLU A 110 -26.04 -6.24 15.81
N CYS A 111 -25.50 -6.89 16.85
CA CYS A 111 -24.82 -8.17 16.69
C CYS A 111 -25.80 -9.26 16.21
N ARG A 112 -26.98 -9.35 16.83
CA ARG A 112 -28.06 -10.25 16.42
C ARG A 112 -28.51 -9.96 14.99
N LEU A 113 -28.80 -8.70 14.67
CA LEU A 113 -29.20 -8.29 13.33
C LEU A 113 -28.18 -8.67 12.26
N LYS A 114 -26.88 -8.43 12.53
CA LYS A 114 -25.79 -8.82 11.62
C LYS A 114 -25.73 -10.34 11.47
N ALA A 115 -25.82 -11.09 12.58
CA ALA A 115 -25.79 -12.54 12.56
C ALA A 115 -26.96 -13.12 11.73
N THR A 116 -28.17 -12.63 11.95
CA THR A 116 -29.38 -13.00 11.21
C THR A 116 -29.21 -12.72 9.72
N LYS A 117 -28.80 -11.50 9.34
CA LYS A 117 -28.60 -11.12 7.93
C LYS A 117 -27.55 -11.98 7.23
N THR A 118 -26.42 -12.24 7.88
CA THR A 118 -25.36 -13.08 7.33
C THR A 118 -25.82 -14.54 7.22
N CYS A 119 -26.52 -15.07 8.21
CA CYS A 119 -27.07 -16.43 8.17
C CYS A 119 -28.10 -16.60 7.05
N THR A 120 -29.00 -15.62 6.87
CA THR A 120 -29.95 -15.59 5.75
C THR A 120 -29.23 -15.65 4.40
N ALA A 121 -28.12 -14.94 4.25
CA ALA A 121 -27.33 -15.00 3.01
C ALA A 121 -26.77 -16.41 2.77
N PHE A 122 -26.16 -17.02 3.79
CA PHE A 122 -25.64 -18.39 3.68
C PHE A 122 -26.72 -19.40 3.32
N LEU A 123 -27.88 -19.34 3.99
CA LEU A 123 -28.99 -20.25 3.73
C LEU A 123 -29.53 -20.09 2.31
N LYS A 124 -29.71 -18.85 1.82
CA LYS A 124 -30.14 -18.59 0.45
C LYS A 124 -29.14 -19.11 -0.58
N ASN A 125 -27.86 -18.86 -0.37
CA ASN A 125 -26.81 -19.34 -1.28
C ASN A 125 -26.82 -20.87 -1.31
N PHE A 126 -26.83 -21.51 -0.14
CA PHE A 126 -26.89 -22.97 -0.04
C PHE A 126 -28.13 -23.53 -0.75
N TYR A 127 -29.31 -23.01 -0.44
CA TYR A 127 -30.57 -23.53 -0.98
C TYR A 127 -30.61 -23.52 -2.52
N ASN A 128 -30.07 -22.46 -3.11
CA ASN A 128 -30.05 -22.27 -4.55
C ASN A 128 -28.90 -23.01 -5.27
N GLU A 129 -27.80 -23.29 -4.58
CA GLU A 129 -26.56 -23.80 -5.18
C GLU A 129 -26.11 -25.17 -4.63
N LYS A 130 -26.91 -25.81 -3.78
CA LYS A 130 -26.61 -27.11 -3.12
C LYS A 130 -26.23 -28.22 -4.11
N ASP A 131 -26.77 -28.18 -5.33
CA ASP A 131 -26.53 -29.20 -6.36
C ASP A 131 -25.07 -29.22 -6.85
N ILE A 132 -24.24 -28.21 -6.53
CA ILE A 132 -22.79 -28.21 -6.77
C ILE A 132 -22.09 -29.46 -6.21
N TYR A 133 -22.63 -30.05 -5.15
CA TYR A 133 -22.07 -31.25 -4.52
C TYR A 133 -23.10 -32.31 -4.13
N LEU A 134 -24.41 -32.02 -4.25
CA LEU A 134 -25.46 -33.00 -3.99
C LEU A 134 -26.01 -33.68 -5.25
N SER A 135 -25.60 -33.27 -6.46
CA SER A 135 -26.11 -33.85 -7.71
C SER A 135 -25.88 -35.36 -7.83
N ASP A 136 -24.75 -35.84 -7.31
CA ASP A 136 -24.31 -37.23 -7.44
C ASP A 136 -24.49 -38.00 -6.11
N LEU A 137 -25.35 -37.50 -5.23
CA LEU A 137 -25.63 -38.09 -3.92
C LEU A 137 -26.44 -39.39 -4.08
N SER A 138 -25.88 -40.51 -3.63
CA SER A 138 -26.59 -41.79 -3.56
C SER A 138 -27.18 -42.06 -2.18
N GLU A 139 -26.45 -41.79 -1.10
CA GLU A 139 -26.86 -42.11 0.27
C GLU A 139 -26.20 -41.15 1.27
N ILE A 140 -26.89 -40.79 2.35
CA ILE A 140 -26.31 -40.08 3.49
C ILE A 140 -25.95 -41.12 4.56
N ILE A 141 -24.66 -41.24 4.89
CA ILE A 141 -24.13 -42.22 5.84
C ILE A 141 -24.17 -41.66 7.27
N GLY A 142 -23.91 -40.36 7.44
CA GLY A 142 -23.85 -39.72 8.76
C GLY A 142 -24.07 -38.23 8.70
N ILE A 143 -24.69 -37.67 9.74
CA ILE A 143 -24.99 -36.24 9.89
C ILE A 143 -24.59 -35.85 11.31
N GLU A 144 -23.82 -34.77 11.46
CA GLU A 144 -23.31 -34.29 12.76
C GLU A 144 -22.71 -35.44 13.59
N LEU A 145 -21.90 -36.28 12.93
CA LEU A 145 -21.38 -37.50 13.52
C LEU A 145 -20.25 -37.18 14.49
N ARG A 146 -20.51 -37.46 15.77
CA ARG A 146 -19.52 -37.34 16.83
C ARG A 146 -18.65 -38.60 16.93
N CYS A 147 -17.33 -38.42 16.80
CA CYS A 147 -16.31 -39.43 16.98
C CYS A 147 -15.46 -39.12 18.22
N ASP A 148 -15.29 -40.09 19.12
CA ASP A 148 -14.49 -39.98 20.35
C ASP A 148 -13.51 -41.17 20.40
N GLU A 149 -12.61 -41.25 19.41
CA GLU A 149 -11.82 -42.46 19.12
C GLU A 149 -10.36 -42.38 19.59
N TRP A 150 -9.79 -43.53 19.97
CA TRP A 150 -8.36 -43.65 20.29
C TRP A 150 -7.53 -43.86 19.02
N LEU A 151 -6.94 -42.78 18.51
CA LEU A 151 -6.26 -42.79 17.21
C LEU A 151 -4.78 -43.15 17.32
N VAL A 152 -4.28 -43.83 16.29
CA VAL A 152 -2.85 -43.93 15.97
C VAL A 152 -2.58 -42.91 14.90
N VAL A 153 -1.63 -41.99 15.13
CA VAL A 153 -1.27 -40.94 14.17
C VAL A 153 0.20 -41.07 13.84
N ASN A 154 0.55 -41.18 12.56
CA ASN A 154 1.92 -41.36 12.10
C ASN A 154 2.61 -42.58 12.77
N GLY A 155 1.86 -43.67 12.96
CA GLY A 155 2.33 -44.90 13.61
C GLY A 155 2.51 -44.80 15.13
N VAL A 156 2.07 -43.72 15.78
CA VAL A 156 2.22 -43.52 17.23
C VAL A 156 0.86 -43.51 17.94
N ASP A 157 0.75 -44.27 19.02
CA ASP A 157 -0.41 -44.26 19.91
C ASP A 157 -0.53 -42.92 20.64
N ILE A 158 -1.57 -42.15 20.35
CA ILE A 158 -1.84 -40.89 21.04
C ILE A 158 -2.47 -41.18 22.40
N PRO A 159 -1.93 -40.62 23.52
CA PRO A 159 -2.39 -40.92 24.88
C PRO A 159 -3.64 -40.15 25.31
N LEU A 160 -4.40 -39.62 24.36
CA LEU A 160 -5.66 -38.93 24.56
C LEU A 160 -6.62 -39.30 23.42
N PRO A 161 -7.93 -39.46 23.68
CA PRO A 161 -8.91 -39.71 22.65
C PRO A 161 -9.07 -38.46 21.74
N CYS A 162 -9.35 -38.69 20.46
CA CYS A 162 -9.64 -37.66 19.48
C CYS A 162 -11.14 -37.38 19.45
N HIS A 163 -11.53 -36.14 19.75
CA HIS A 163 -12.89 -35.65 19.59
C HIS A 163 -13.01 -34.95 18.24
N SER A 164 -13.87 -35.49 17.37
CA SER A 164 -14.18 -34.90 16.07
C SER A 164 -15.68 -34.89 15.84
N ASN A 165 -16.21 -33.78 15.35
CA ASN A 165 -17.58 -33.69 14.85
C ASN A 165 -17.49 -33.52 13.34
N ILE A 166 -18.13 -34.43 12.61
CA ILE A 166 -18.15 -34.43 11.16
C ILE A 166 -19.53 -33.98 10.71
N ASP A 167 -19.61 -32.88 9.96
CA ASP A 167 -20.87 -32.26 9.55
C ASP A 167 -21.74 -33.24 8.75
N LEU A 168 -21.16 -33.87 7.72
CA LEU A 168 -21.87 -34.78 6.83
C LEU A 168 -20.94 -35.84 6.24
N VAL A 169 -21.43 -37.07 6.13
CA VAL A 169 -20.78 -38.16 5.39
C VAL A 169 -21.77 -38.71 4.38
N ILE A 170 -21.36 -38.76 3.11
CA ILE A 170 -22.20 -39.20 2.01
C ILE A 170 -21.54 -40.31 1.21
N LYS A 171 -22.37 -41.09 0.51
CA LYS A 171 -21.97 -42.00 -0.55
C LYS A 171 -22.43 -41.44 -1.88
N LEU A 172 -21.54 -41.45 -2.87
CA LEU A 172 -21.86 -41.02 -4.22
C LEU A 172 -22.39 -42.18 -5.07
N GLU A 173 -23.00 -41.86 -6.22
CA GLU A 173 -23.45 -42.86 -7.20
C GLU A 173 -22.31 -43.74 -7.74
N ASP A 174 -21.07 -43.21 -7.80
CA ASP A 174 -19.87 -43.98 -8.18
C ASP A 174 -19.35 -44.90 -7.06
N GLY A 175 -20.02 -44.91 -5.90
CA GLY A 175 -19.74 -45.75 -4.75
C GLY A 175 -18.77 -45.15 -3.74
N LYS A 176 -18.15 -44.00 -4.02
CA LYS A 176 -17.18 -43.37 -3.10
C LYS A 176 -17.85 -42.85 -1.84
N VAL A 177 -17.13 -42.97 -0.73
CA VAL A 177 -17.49 -42.39 0.57
C VAL A 177 -16.76 -41.07 0.76
N VAL A 178 -17.52 -40.03 1.04
CA VAL A 178 -17.02 -38.66 1.12
C VAL A 178 -17.41 -38.02 2.43
N ILE A 179 -16.44 -37.41 3.11
CA ILE A 179 -16.69 -36.53 4.24
C ILE A 179 -16.87 -35.11 3.71
N VAL A 180 -17.94 -34.43 4.11
CA VAL A 180 -18.24 -33.05 3.74
C VAL A 180 -18.18 -32.17 4.99
N ASP A 181 -17.40 -31.11 4.93
CA ASP A 181 -17.26 -30.09 5.98
C ASP A 181 -17.68 -28.73 5.40
N HIS A 182 -18.68 -28.11 6.02
CA HIS A 182 -19.25 -26.84 5.55
C HIS A 182 -18.48 -25.68 6.18
N LYS A 183 -18.09 -24.69 5.37
CA LYS A 183 -17.34 -23.52 5.85
C LYS A 183 -18.07 -22.23 5.51
N SER A 184 -18.41 -21.45 6.53
CA SER A 184 -18.88 -20.07 6.35
C SER A 184 -17.69 -19.12 6.18
N LYS A 185 -17.66 -18.36 5.09
CA LYS A 185 -16.52 -17.51 4.70
C LYS A 185 -16.97 -16.11 4.27
N THR A 186 -16.09 -15.12 4.47
CA THR A 186 -16.26 -13.76 3.90
C THR A 186 -15.58 -13.62 2.54
N LYS A 187 -14.57 -14.44 2.28
CA LYS A 187 -13.81 -14.56 1.02
C LYS A 187 -13.46 -16.04 0.81
N PHE A 188 -13.52 -16.50 -0.43
CA PHE A 188 -13.01 -17.83 -0.78
C PHE A 188 -11.52 -17.92 -0.50
N THR A 189 -11.09 -19.09 -0.05
CA THR A 189 -9.68 -19.42 0.11
C THR A 189 -9.06 -19.65 -1.27
N ASP A 190 -7.79 -19.27 -1.43
CA ASP A 190 -7.03 -19.45 -2.66
C ASP A 190 -6.75 -20.93 -2.93
N ASP A 191 -6.86 -21.39 -4.19
CA ASP A 191 -6.74 -22.80 -4.54
C ASP A 191 -5.37 -23.40 -4.15
N ASP A 192 -4.30 -22.60 -4.22
CA ASP A 192 -2.94 -23.03 -3.85
C ASP A 192 -2.75 -23.13 -2.33
N GLU A 193 -3.57 -22.42 -1.55
CA GLU A 193 -3.47 -22.38 -0.08
C GLU A 193 -4.24 -23.53 0.58
N ILE A 194 -5.34 -24.00 -0.04
CA ILE A 194 -6.26 -24.96 0.59
C ILE A 194 -5.63 -26.35 0.75
N ALA A 195 -4.78 -26.80 -0.19
CA ALA A 195 -4.14 -28.12 -0.09
C ALA A 195 -3.26 -28.25 1.17
N LEU A 196 -2.50 -27.20 1.50
CA LEU A 196 -1.64 -27.16 2.69
C LEU A 196 -2.42 -26.88 3.98
N VAL A 197 -3.50 -26.08 3.91
CA VAL A 197 -4.27 -25.65 5.09
C VAL A 197 -5.25 -26.71 5.56
N CYS A 198 -5.94 -27.41 4.64
CA CYS A 198 -7.03 -28.31 4.99
C CYS A 198 -6.61 -29.77 5.20
N GLY A 199 -5.44 -30.18 4.72
CA GLY A 199 -5.01 -31.59 4.78
C GLY A 199 -4.94 -32.17 6.19
N LYS A 200 -4.45 -31.39 7.17
CA LYS A 200 -4.43 -31.80 8.59
C LYS A 200 -5.83 -32.01 9.19
N GLN A 201 -6.80 -31.19 8.78
CA GLN A 201 -8.19 -31.35 9.20
C GLN A 201 -8.81 -32.58 8.54
N ALA A 202 -8.61 -32.74 7.23
CA ALA A 202 -9.11 -33.86 6.45
C ALA A 202 -8.62 -35.21 7.00
N ILE A 203 -7.32 -35.35 7.26
CA ILE A 203 -6.77 -36.61 7.80
C ILE A 203 -7.28 -36.89 9.21
N THR A 204 -7.54 -35.86 10.03
CA THR A 204 -8.13 -36.04 11.37
C THR A 204 -9.55 -36.64 11.25
N TYR A 205 -10.36 -36.14 10.32
CA TYR A 205 -11.71 -36.65 10.07
C TYR A 205 -11.71 -38.08 9.56
N ILE A 206 -10.81 -38.40 8.62
CA ILE A 206 -10.66 -39.76 8.10
C ILE A 206 -10.31 -40.73 9.22
N LEU A 207 -9.25 -40.45 9.98
CA LEU A 207 -8.81 -41.35 11.05
C LEU A 207 -9.91 -41.56 12.10
N ALA A 208 -10.64 -40.49 12.47
CA ALA A 208 -11.74 -40.57 13.41
C ALA A 208 -12.94 -41.38 12.87
N PHE A 209 -13.32 -41.17 11.62
CA PHE A 209 -14.44 -41.87 11.00
C PHE A 209 -14.13 -43.35 10.73
N GLU A 210 -12.98 -43.64 10.11
CA GLU A 210 -12.54 -45.00 9.79
C GLU A 210 -12.36 -45.82 11.07
N SER A 211 -11.81 -45.24 12.15
CA SER A 211 -11.69 -45.92 13.44
C SER A 211 -13.04 -46.26 14.07
N LYS A 212 -14.05 -45.38 13.91
CA LYS A 212 -15.38 -45.57 14.50
C LYS A 212 -16.23 -46.58 13.73
N THR A 213 -16.19 -46.53 12.40
CA THR A 213 -17.15 -47.24 11.53
C THR A 213 -16.54 -48.44 10.81
N GLY A 214 -15.20 -48.47 10.65
CA GLY A 214 -14.51 -49.42 9.78
C GLY A 214 -14.71 -49.17 8.28
N ILE A 215 -15.41 -48.11 7.88
CA ILE A 215 -15.66 -47.74 6.48
C ILE A 215 -14.54 -46.81 6.02
N GLN A 216 -13.88 -47.16 4.91
CA GLN A 216 -12.83 -46.35 4.30
C GLN A 216 -13.40 -45.09 3.64
N VAL A 217 -12.70 -43.96 3.78
CA VAL A 217 -13.08 -42.67 3.18
C VAL A 217 -12.26 -42.40 1.93
N ASP A 218 -12.90 -42.08 0.80
CA ASP A 218 -12.21 -41.82 -0.46
C ASP A 218 -11.80 -40.34 -0.60
N GLU A 219 -12.68 -39.41 -0.22
CA GLU A 219 -12.47 -37.97 -0.42
C GLU A 219 -12.97 -37.14 0.78
N VAL A 220 -12.37 -35.96 0.97
CA VAL A 220 -12.88 -34.95 1.91
C VAL A 220 -13.18 -33.67 1.15
N TRP A 221 -14.41 -33.17 1.26
CA TRP A 221 -14.87 -31.95 0.60
C TRP A 221 -15.05 -30.82 1.61
N PHE A 222 -14.45 -29.67 1.31
CA PHE A 222 -14.70 -28.43 2.01
C PHE A 222 -15.63 -27.58 1.16
N ILE A 223 -16.85 -27.36 1.64
CA ILE A 223 -17.86 -26.56 0.94
C ILE A 223 -17.83 -25.15 1.53
N GLU A 224 -17.12 -24.23 0.85
CA GLU A 224 -17.07 -22.83 1.27
C GLU A 224 -18.32 -22.10 0.77
N ASN A 225 -19.03 -21.43 1.69
CA ASN A 225 -20.17 -20.58 1.40
C ASN A 225 -19.83 -19.14 1.76
N LYS A 226 -19.86 -18.25 0.76
CA LYS A 226 -19.50 -16.84 0.92
C LYS A 226 -20.73 -15.94 1.06
N ASP A 227 -20.78 -15.10 2.09
CA ASP A 227 -21.94 -14.22 2.36
C ASP A 227 -22.09 -13.07 1.37
N SER A 228 -20.98 -12.60 0.80
CA SER A 228 -20.95 -11.50 -0.17
C SER A 228 -21.22 -11.97 -1.61
N LYS A 229 -21.97 -11.19 -2.37
CA LYS A 229 -22.19 -11.47 -3.81
C LYS A 229 -20.92 -11.22 -4.61
N ASN A 230 -20.62 -12.10 -5.56
CA ASN A 230 -19.53 -11.88 -6.51
C ASN A 230 -19.91 -10.82 -7.57
N LYS A 231 -18.96 -9.98 -7.99
CA LYS A 231 -19.20 -8.93 -9.00
C LYS A 231 -19.54 -9.49 -10.39
N ASP A 232 -19.06 -10.70 -10.67
CA ASP A 232 -19.26 -11.44 -11.91
C ASP A 232 -20.50 -12.35 -11.87
N ASN A 233 -21.30 -12.30 -10.79
CA ASN A 233 -22.43 -13.20 -10.54
C ASN A 233 -22.06 -14.70 -10.51
N SER A 234 -20.79 -15.06 -10.31
CA SER A 234 -20.39 -16.45 -10.07
C SER A 234 -21.02 -17.00 -8.78
N PRO A 235 -21.16 -18.34 -8.62
CA PRO A 235 -21.73 -18.97 -7.43
C PRO A 235 -21.07 -18.54 -6.11
N GLN A 236 -21.85 -18.52 -5.04
CA GLN A 236 -21.40 -18.23 -3.67
C GLN A 236 -20.94 -19.48 -2.92
N LEU A 237 -21.25 -20.68 -3.43
CA LEU A 237 -20.73 -21.95 -2.97
C LEU A 237 -19.54 -22.39 -3.83
N LYS A 238 -18.47 -22.82 -3.17
CA LYS A 238 -17.28 -23.38 -3.80
C LYS A 238 -16.96 -24.73 -3.16
N LYS A 239 -16.98 -25.79 -3.97
CA LYS A 239 -16.54 -27.13 -3.57
C LYS A 239 -15.03 -27.25 -3.75
N PHE A 240 -14.32 -27.47 -2.66
CA PHE A 240 -12.90 -27.86 -2.70
C PHE A 240 -12.75 -29.33 -2.30
N ARG A 241 -12.03 -30.09 -3.12
CA ARG A 241 -11.83 -31.53 -2.91
C ARG A 241 -10.40 -31.82 -2.49
N VAL A 242 -10.23 -32.49 -1.35
CA VAL A 242 -8.99 -33.13 -0.95
C VAL A 242 -9.09 -34.62 -1.27
N VAL A 243 -8.31 -35.06 -2.26
CA VAL A 243 -8.13 -36.49 -2.57
C VAL A 243 -6.93 -37.00 -1.78
N LEU A 244 -7.11 -38.11 -1.07
CA LEU A 244 -6.11 -38.65 -0.16
C LEU A 244 -5.70 -40.07 -0.56
N ASP A 245 -4.74 -40.15 -1.48
CA ASP A 245 -4.03 -41.39 -1.78
C ASP A 245 -3.12 -41.83 -0.62
N HIS A 246 -2.46 -42.99 -0.78
CA HIS A 246 -1.62 -43.57 0.26
C HIS A 246 -0.48 -42.65 0.73
N ASP A 247 0.17 -41.95 -0.19
CA ASP A 247 1.33 -41.12 0.13
C ASP A 247 0.93 -39.79 0.75
N THR A 248 -0.14 -39.18 0.25
CA THR A 248 -0.72 -37.94 0.81
C THR A 248 -1.32 -38.16 2.20
N ARG A 249 -1.96 -39.31 2.47
CA ARG A 249 -2.41 -39.67 3.83
C ARG A 249 -1.25 -39.66 4.82
N LYS A 250 -0.16 -40.35 4.50
CA LYS A 250 1.05 -40.38 5.35
C LYS A 250 1.65 -38.99 5.56
N LEU A 251 1.69 -38.17 4.52
CA LEU A 251 2.17 -36.79 4.62
C LEU A 251 1.34 -35.98 5.62
N TYR A 252 0.01 -36.01 5.50
CA TYR A 252 -0.84 -35.24 6.40
C TYR A 252 -0.86 -35.79 7.83
N GLU A 253 -0.73 -37.11 8.02
CA GLU A 253 -0.50 -37.69 9.34
C GLU A 253 0.78 -37.17 9.98
N ALA A 254 1.89 -37.11 9.23
CA ALA A 254 3.14 -36.54 9.73
C ALA A 254 3.00 -35.05 10.09
N LEU A 255 2.36 -34.26 9.22
CA LEU A 255 2.10 -32.83 9.44
C LEU A 255 1.16 -32.56 10.63
N LEU A 256 0.22 -33.48 10.91
CA LEU A 256 -0.64 -33.41 12.09
C LEU A 256 0.11 -33.83 13.36
N TYR A 257 0.97 -34.85 13.26
CA TYR A 257 1.64 -35.47 14.40
C TYR A 257 2.58 -34.50 15.12
N GLU A 258 3.38 -33.71 14.41
CA GLU A 258 4.33 -32.77 15.04
C GLU A 258 3.67 -31.78 16.01
N PRO A 259 2.67 -30.98 15.60
CA PRO A 259 1.99 -30.07 16.52
C PRO A 259 1.16 -30.81 17.57
N LEU A 260 0.57 -31.96 17.23
CA LEU A 260 -0.17 -32.79 18.18
C LEU A 260 0.74 -33.29 19.31
N LYS A 261 1.93 -33.80 18.98
CA LYS A 261 2.93 -34.26 19.94
C LYS A 261 3.34 -33.14 20.87
N ARG A 262 3.69 -31.95 20.34
CA ARG A 262 4.04 -30.79 21.16
C ARG A 262 2.91 -30.36 22.10
N MET A 263 1.67 -30.39 21.62
CA MET A 263 0.51 -30.07 22.45
C MET A 263 0.34 -31.10 23.58
N VAL A 264 0.47 -32.39 23.27
CA VAL A 264 0.38 -33.49 24.26
C VAL A 264 1.48 -33.38 25.32
N GLU A 265 2.71 -33.07 24.91
CA GLU A 265 3.83 -32.80 25.83
C GLU A 265 3.49 -31.60 26.73
N ALA A 266 3.05 -30.49 26.14
CA ALA A 266 2.69 -29.28 26.88
C ALA A 266 1.56 -29.48 27.89
N VAL A 267 0.52 -30.27 27.56
CA VAL A 267 -0.56 -30.54 28.51
C VAL A 267 -0.21 -31.60 29.55
N SER A 268 0.85 -32.39 29.34
CA SER A 268 1.37 -33.34 30.34
C SER A 268 2.37 -32.72 31.31
N ASP A 269 2.96 -31.58 30.94
CA ASP A 269 3.96 -30.88 31.74
C ASP A 269 3.33 -29.70 32.50
N PRO A 270 3.15 -29.79 33.83
CA PRO A 270 2.62 -28.68 34.61
C PRO A 270 3.51 -27.43 34.58
N ASP A 271 4.80 -27.56 34.19
CA ASP A 271 5.77 -26.47 34.16
C ASP A 271 5.84 -25.78 32.78
N TYR A 272 5.17 -26.31 31.76
CA TYR A 272 5.22 -25.78 30.40
C TYR A 272 4.73 -24.32 30.31
N VAL A 273 5.49 -23.39 29.77
CA VAL A 273 5.04 -21.99 29.65
C VAL A 273 4.36 -21.76 28.31
N TYR A 274 3.04 -21.55 28.30
CA TYR A 274 2.30 -21.22 27.07
C TYR A 274 2.59 -19.77 26.64
N MET A 275 3.14 -19.62 25.44
CA MET A 275 3.55 -18.33 24.90
C MET A 275 2.38 -17.56 24.28
N ILE A 276 2.41 -16.22 24.43
CA ILE A 276 1.54 -15.32 23.69
C ILE A 276 2.12 -15.13 22.29
N ASN A 277 1.35 -15.44 21.26
CA ASN A 277 1.67 -15.04 19.89
C ASN A 277 0.96 -13.72 19.55
N ASP A 278 1.68 -12.60 19.63
CA ASP A 278 1.14 -11.29 19.27
C ASP A 278 0.82 -11.15 17.77
N ASN A 279 1.24 -12.08 16.91
CA ASN A 279 0.92 -12.04 15.48
C ASN A 279 -0.37 -12.80 15.12
N ASP A 280 -1.07 -13.39 16.10
CA ASP A 280 -2.34 -14.06 15.83
C ASP A 280 -3.48 -13.03 15.64
N ASN A 281 -3.98 -12.94 14.41
CA ASN A 281 -5.04 -12.03 14.01
C ASN A 281 -6.46 -12.52 14.38
N PHE A 282 -6.60 -13.77 14.85
CA PHE A 282 -7.90 -14.36 15.17
C PHE A 282 -8.33 -14.16 16.62
N ILE A 283 -7.48 -13.57 17.46
CA ILE A 283 -7.72 -13.48 18.91
C ILE A 283 -7.83 -12.03 19.33
N ASP A 284 -8.71 -11.79 20.30
CA ASP A 284 -8.73 -10.56 21.04
C ASP A 284 -7.53 -10.49 21.99
N ARG A 285 -6.51 -9.70 21.62
CA ARG A 285 -5.33 -9.55 22.45
C ARG A 285 -5.68 -8.94 23.81
N ALA A 286 -6.63 -8.02 23.91
CA ALA A 286 -7.04 -7.48 25.21
C ALA A 286 -7.63 -8.56 26.11
N GLU A 287 -8.48 -9.45 25.58
CA GLU A 287 -8.95 -10.61 26.36
C GLU A 287 -7.80 -11.55 26.74
N LEU A 288 -6.84 -11.77 25.85
CA LEU A 288 -5.69 -12.65 26.09
C LEU A 288 -4.74 -12.10 27.17
N TYR A 289 -4.42 -10.79 27.12
CA TYR A 289 -3.60 -10.11 28.13
C TYR A 289 -4.34 -9.95 29.46
N ASN A 290 -5.66 -9.75 29.44
CA ASN A 290 -6.47 -9.76 30.65
C ASN A 290 -6.46 -11.17 31.30
N PHE A 291 -6.59 -12.22 30.49
CA PHE A 291 -6.45 -13.60 30.98
C PHE A 291 -5.04 -13.87 31.53
N TRP A 292 -3.98 -13.48 30.82
CA TRP A 292 -2.62 -13.59 31.31
C TRP A 292 -2.43 -12.89 32.66
N ALA A 293 -2.88 -11.64 32.78
CA ALA A 293 -2.83 -10.89 34.05
C ALA A 293 -3.64 -11.59 35.14
N LYS A 294 -4.83 -12.11 34.81
CA LYS A 294 -5.67 -12.90 35.73
C LYS A 294 -4.92 -14.14 36.24
N THR A 295 -4.21 -14.87 35.38
CA THR A 295 -3.43 -16.05 35.82
C THR A 295 -2.31 -15.73 36.82
N MET A 296 -1.84 -14.47 36.88
CA MET A 296 -0.80 -14.04 37.82
C MET A 296 -1.32 -13.64 39.21
N ILE A 297 -2.57 -13.20 39.32
CA ILE A 297 -3.12 -12.59 40.54
C ILE A 297 -4.28 -13.37 41.16
N ALA A 298 -5.04 -14.10 40.34
CA ALA A 298 -6.24 -14.82 40.77
C ALA A 298 -5.86 -16.20 41.35
N GLU A 299 -6.67 -16.73 42.25
CA GLU A 299 -6.53 -18.11 42.71
C GLU A 299 -7.19 -19.10 41.73
N VAL A 300 -6.86 -20.39 41.84
CA VAL A 300 -7.47 -21.42 40.98
C VAL A 300 -9.00 -21.45 41.11
N ASP A 301 -9.52 -21.12 42.29
CA ASP A 301 -10.97 -21.06 42.55
C ASP A 301 -11.69 -19.93 41.80
N ASP A 302 -10.97 -18.94 41.29
CA ASP A 302 -11.51 -17.87 40.45
C ASP A 302 -11.75 -18.31 38.98
N PHE A 303 -11.41 -19.56 38.65
CA PHE A 303 -11.56 -20.14 37.33
C PHE A 303 -12.53 -21.32 37.33
N ASN A 304 -13.26 -21.49 36.22
CA ASN A 304 -14.24 -22.56 36.06
C ASN A 304 -13.59 -23.88 35.61
N ILE A 305 -12.77 -24.45 36.48
CA ILE A 305 -11.94 -25.64 36.21
C ILE A 305 -12.58 -26.91 36.78
N PRO A 306 -12.50 -28.06 36.10
CA PRO A 306 -12.95 -29.35 36.65
C PRO A 306 -12.20 -29.71 37.93
N GLU A 307 -12.93 -30.25 38.92
CA GLU A 307 -12.36 -30.63 40.21
C GLU A 307 -11.16 -31.58 40.08
N LYS A 308 -11.25 -32.57 39.19
CA LYS A 308 -10.17 -33.53 38.89
C LYS A 308 -8.87 -32.89 38.36
N LYS A 309 -8.91 -31.65 37.86
CA LYS A 309 -7.75 -30.93 37.29
C LYS A 309 -7.24 -29.81 38.18
N ARG A 310 -7.95 -29.48 39.27
CA ARG A 310 -7.61 -28.34 40.15
C ARG A 310 -6.21 -28.44 40.72
N ASP A 311 -5.83 -29.61 41.23
CA ASP A 311 -4.51 -29.81 41.82
C ASP A 311 -3.38 -29.57 40.83
N LEU A 312 -3.52 -30.09 39.61
CA LEU A 312 -2.52 -29.95 38.55
C LEU A 312 -2.39 -28.49 38.11
N ILE A 313 -3.52 -27.81 37.90
CA ILE A 313 -3.55 -26.39 37.52
C ILE A 313 -3.05 -25.48 38.65
N SER A 314 -3.31 -25.83 39.91
CA SER A 314 -2.81 -25.11 41.08
C SER A 314 -1.29 -25.18 41.21
N ARG A 315 -0.71 -26.38 41.09
CA ARG A 315 0.75 -26.57 41.07
C ARG A 315 1.40 -25.76 39.97
N ARG A 316 0.82 -25.79 38.77
CA ARG A 316 1.22 -24.99 37.63
C ARG A 316 1.19 -23.49 37.93
N GLN A 317 0.05 -22.99 38.41
CA GLN A 317 -0.15 -21.57 38.64
C GLN A 317 0.83 -21.02 39.68
N LYS A 318 1.09 -21.80 40.74
CA LYS A 318 2.09 -21.47 41.76
C LYS A 318 3.48 -21.29 41.14
N LYS A 319 3.92 -22.20 40.28
CA LYS A 319 5.24 -22.09 39.63
C LYS A 319 5.36 -20.89 38.69
N ILE A 320 4.31 -20.59 37.91
CA ILE A 320 4.27 -19.39 37.04
C ILE A 320 4.37 -18.11 37.89
N ARG A 321 3.64 -18.07 39.01
CA ARG A 321 3.70 -16.97 39.97
C ARG A 321 5.10 -16.86 40.60
N ASP A 322 5.68 -17.95 41.07
CA ASP A 322 7.02 -17.97 41.68
C ASP A 322 8.11 -17.49 40.69
N ALA A 323 7.98 -17.80 39.40
CA ALA A 323 8.88 -17.31 38.35
C ALA A 323 8.71 -15.81 38.02
N SER A 324 7.54 -15.22 38.30
CA SER A 324 7.18 -13.85 37.85
C SER A 324 7.10 -12.81 38.98
N ILE A 325 6.79 -13.24 40.21
CA ILE A 325 6.55 -12.36 41.38
C ILE A 325 7.85 -11.90 42.05
N GLY A 326 9.01 -12.45 41.66
CA GLY A 326 10.32 -11.94 42.10
C GLY A 326 10.58 -10.46 41.70
N SER A 327 9.86 -9.91 40.71
CA SER A 327 10.16 -8.58 40.14
C SER A 327 8.96 -7.64 39.92
N ILE A 328 7.70 -8.11 39.95
CA ILE A 328 6.53 -7.28 39.59
C ILE A 328 5.53 -7.22 40.75
N THR A 329 5.15 -6.01 41.17
CA THR A 329 4.15 -5.83 42.25
C THR A 329 2.73 -6.16 41.77
N PRO A 330 1.87 -6.77 42.61
CA PRO A 330 0.46 -7.03 42.25
C PRO A 330 -0.31 -5.79 41.81
N LYS A 331 0.04 -4.61 42.35
CA LYS A 331 -0.56 -3.32 41.96
C LYS A 331 -0.22 -2.92 40.52
N ALA A 332 1.00 -3.19 40.04
CA ALA A 332 1.39 -2.96 38.65
C ALA A 332 0.62 -3.88 37.69
N ILE A 333 0.40 -5.14 38.08
CA ILE A 333 -0.39 -6.10 37.29
C ILE A 333 -1.86 -5.68 37.24
N ALA A 334 -2.43 -5.24 38.37
CA ALA A 334 -3.80 -4.72 38.41
C ALA A 334 -3.99 -3.48 37.51
N SER A 335 -3.04 -2.53 37.55
CA SER A 335 -3.05 -1.36 36.67
C SER A 335 -2.88 -1.73 35.19
N PHE A 336 -2.00 -2.69 34.87
CA PHE A 336 -1.88 -3.21 33.50
C PHE A 336 -3.19 -3.86 33.04
N ARG A 337 -3.87 -4.61 33.92
CA ARG A 337 -5.16 -5.26 33.62
C ARG A 337 -6.28 -4.26 33.33
N GLU A 338 -6.36 -3.16 34.10
CA GLU A 338 -7.32 -2.07 33.84
C GLU A 338 -7.03 -1.35 32.50
N ASN A 339 -5.75 -1.22 32.15
CA ASN A 339 -5.30 -0.58 30.92
C ASN A 339 -5.32 -1.52 29.68
N ALA A 340 -5.22 -2.84 29.84
CA ALA A 340 -5.16 -3.77 28.71
C ALA A 340 -6.39 -3.66 27.78
N ALA A 341 -7.56 -3.28 28.32
CA ALA A 341 -8.78 -3.03 27.56
C ALA A 341 -8.76 -1.71 26.74
N SER A 342 -7.98 -0.70 27.17
CA SER A 342 -7.86 0.59 26.47
C SER A 342 -6.73 0.60 25.43
N PHE A 343 -5.71 -0.23 25.59
CA PHE A 343 -4.53 -0.26 24.71
C PHE A 343 -4.61 -1.25 23.53
N ILE A 344 -5.51 -2.24 23.53
CA ILE A 344 -5.42 -3.36 22.57
C ILE A 344 -6.76 -3.76 21.94
N ASN A 345 -7.46 -2.79 21.35
CA ASN A 345 -8.42 -3.05 20.27
C ASN A 345 -7.75 -2.69 18.94
N TYR A 346 -6.97 -3.61 18.36
CA TYR A 346 -6.46 -3.42 17.01
C TYR A 346 -7.58 -3.68 16.01
N ASP A 347 -8.15 -2.56 15.61
CA ASP A 347 -9.04 -2.39 14.49
C ASP A 347 -8.22 -2.47 13.19
N LEU A 348 -8.62 -3.34 12.27
CA LEU A 348 -8.10 -3.37 10.89
C LEU A 348 -8.55 -2.13 10.08
N SER A 349 -9.36 -1.26 10.66
CA SER A 349 -9.56 0.09 10.14
C SER A 349 -8.41 0.98 10.61
N ASN A 350 -7.72 1.59 9.65
CA ASN A 350 -6.66 2.60 9.86
C ASN A 350 -7.20 3.91 10.51
N THR A 351 -8.24 3.85 11.35
CA THR A 351 -8.93 5.04 11.89
C THR A 351 -8.18 5.70 13.04
N ASN A 352 -7.41 4.95 13.83
CA ASN A 352 -6.68 5.46 15.00
C ASN A 352 -5.14 5.38 14.89
N MET A 353 -4.60 5.02 13.73
CA MET A 353 -3.16 5.04 13.47
C MET A 353 -2.74 6.42 12.96
N THR A 354 -1.59 6.89 13.42
CA THR A 354 -0.86 7.98 12.76
C THR A 354 -0.51 7.58 11.34
N ASN A 355 -0.24 8.56 10.47
CA ASN A 355 0.15 8.25 9.10
C ASN A 355 1.48 7.45 9.05
N GLY A 356 2.40 7.69 9.98
CA GLY A 356 3.61 6.86 10.13
C GLY A 356 3.28 5.40 10.42
N GLU A 357 2.45 5.13 11.43
CA GLU A 357 2.03 3.76 11.80
C GLU A 357 1.28 3.06 10.67
N LYS A 358 0.48 3.79 9.90
CA LYS A 358 -0.19 3.27 8.70
C LYS A 358 0.81 2.76 7.65
N ILE A 359 1.89 3.51 7.42
CA ILE A 359 2.96 3.12 6.48
C ILE A 359 3.67 1.87 6.99
N GLU A 360 4.02 1.80 8.27
CA GLU A 360 4.64 0.62 8.87
C GLU A 360 3.72 -0.60 8.79
N HIS A 361 2.44 -0.41 9.09
CA HIS A 361 1.44 -1.47 9.10
C HIS A 361 1.27 -2.06 7.69
N VAL A 362 1.02 -1.22 6.67
CA VAL A 362 0.81 -1.71 5.30
C VAL A 362 2.03 -2.44 4.76
N LEU A 363 3.24 -1.90 4.96
CA LEU A 363 4.47 -2.57 4.51
C LEU A 363 4.72 -3.89 5.25
N ARG A 364 4.38 -3.96 6.54
CA ARG A 364 4.46 -5.19 7.32
C ARG A 364 3.53 -6.28 6.78
N THR A 365 2.33 -5.93 6.30
CA THR A 365 1.42 -6.93 5.69
C THR A 365 2.02 -7.59 4.44
N PHE A 366 2.95 -6.91 3.76
CA PHE A 366 3.69 -7.46 2.62
C PHE A 366 5.05 -8.08 2.99
N GLY A 367 5.31 -8.29 4.28
CA GLY A 367 6.58 -8.85 4.78
C GLY A 367 7.77 -7.88 4.73
N VAL A 368 7.53 -6.58 4.52
CA VAL A 368 8.56 -5.54 4.52
C VAL A 368 8.58 -4.86 5.89
N ILE A 369 9.57 -5.19 6.70
CA ILE A 369 9.72 -4.62 8.04
C ILE A 369 10.48 -3.30 7.95
N VAL A 370 9.76 -2.19 8.18
CA VAL A 370 10.31 -0.83 8.24
C VAL A 370 9.87 -0.14 9.52
N LYS A 371 10.59 0.92 9.89
CA LYS A 371 10.22 1.85 10.96
C LYS A 371 10.23 3.28 10.43
N VAL A 372 9.19 4.06 10.69
CA VAL A 372 9.16 5.50 10.44
C VAL A 372 9.91 6.18 11.58
N ALA A 373 11.12 6.65 11.30
CA ALA A 373 12.00 7.27 12.29
C ALA A 373 11.66 8.74 12.53
N HIS A 374 11.24 9.46 11.47
CA HIS A 374 10.89 10.87 11.53
C HIS A 374 9.69 11.17 10.65
N GLU A 375 8.81 12.05 11.14
CA GLU A 375 7.75 12.69 10.38
C GLU A 375 8.01 14.19 10.32
N ILE A 376 8.06 14.73 9.11
CA ILE A 376 8.41 16.13 8.85
C ILE A 376 7.29 16.77 8.06
N GLN A 377 6.77 17.88 8.57
CA GLN A 377 5.67 18.60 7.95
C GLN A 377 6.20 19.75 7.10
N GLY A 378 6.06 19.65 5.78
CA GLY A 378 6.37 20.74 4.84
C GLY A 378 5.16 21.64 4.57
N TYR A 379 5.19 22.46 3.51
CA TYR A 379 4.05 23.31 3.14
C TYR A 379 2.94 22.53 2.41
N SER A 380 3.33 21.87 1.30
CA SER A 380 2.42 21.17 0.39
C SER A 380 2.56 19.64 0.44
N SER A 381 3.49 19.14 1.27
CA SER A 381 3.66 17.70 1.51
C SER A 381 4.15 17.41 2.93
N ASN A 382 4.00 16.16 3.35
CA ASN A 382 4.66 15.60 4.52
C ASN A 382 5.72 14.60 4.05
N THR A 383 6.85 14.54 4.76
CA THR A 383 7.93 13.58 4.51
C THR A 383 8.07 12.64 5.69
N TYR A 384 8.01 11.33 5.42
CA TYR A 384 8.28 10.26 6.37
C TYR A 384 9.64 9.65 6.04
N LEU A 385 10.54 9.62 7.01
CA LEU A 385 11.87 9.01 6.87
C LEU A 385 11.84 7.61 7.45
N LEU A 386 12.00 6.61 6.58
CA LEU A 386 11.94 5.20 6.92
C LEU A 386 13.33 4.63 7.15
N GLU A 387 13.48 3.93 8.26
CA GLU A 387 14.57 3.01 8.53
C GLU A 387 14.15 1.62 8.04
N VAL A 388 14.87 1.12 7.02
CA VAL A 388 14.61 -0.19 6.43
C VAL A 388 15.45 -1.24 7.17
N SER A 389 14.82 -2.31 7.65
CA SER A 389 15.51 -3.36 8.39
C SER A 389 16.54 -4.10 7.54
N ALA A 390 17.62 -4.59 8.17
CA ALA A 390 18.66 -5.37 7.50
C ALA A 390 18.06 -6.57 6.76
N GLY A 391 18.50 -6.80 5.51
CA GLY A 391 18.02 -7.90 4.66
C GLY A 391 16.85 -7.53 3.73
N VAL A 392 16.19 -6.38 3.92
CA VAL A 392 15.13 -5.91 3.03
C VAL A 392 15.73 -5.08 1.88
N LYS A 393 15.45 -5.47 0.62
CA LYS A 393 15.86 -4.68 -0.55
C LYS A 393 15.02 -3.40 -0.63
N ILE A 394 15.67 -2.23 -0.71
CA ILE A 394 14.99 -0.92 -0.85
C ILE A 394 14.05 -0.90 -2.07
N SER A 395 14.45 -1.56 -3.16
CA SER A 395 13.62 -1.71 -4.37
C SER A 395 12.28 -2.40 -4.14
N ASN A 396 12.10 -3.16 -3.05
CA ASN A 396 10.82 -3.77 -2.72
C ASN A 396 9.81 -2.74 -2.20
N VAL A 397 10.27 -1.71 -1.47
CA VAL A 397 9.37 -0.66 -0.96
C VAL A 397 8.78 0.16 -2.12
N LEU A 398 9.57 0.42 -3.17
CA LEU A 398 9.11 1.13 -4.37
C LEU A 398 7.91 0.47 -5.06
N LYS A 399 7.75 -0.87 -4.94
CA LYS A 399 6.65 -1.60 -5.57
C LYS A 399 5.30 -1.32 -4.92
N TYR A 400 5.28 -0.95 -3.64
CA TYR A 400 4.06 -0.75 -2.84
C TYR A 400 3.62 0.72 -2.79
N GLN A 401 4.07 1.56 -3.74
CA GLN A 401 3.76 2.98 -3.80
C GLN A 401 2.25 3.25 -3.78
N LEU A 402 1.46 2.50 -4.57
CA LEU A 402 0.00 2.66 -4.63
C LEU A 402 -0.70 2.16 -3.35
N ASP A 403 -0.20 1.08 -2.74
CA ASP A 403 -0.75 0.55 -1.50
C ASP A 403 -0.55 1.53 -0.33
N ILE A 404 0.64 2.14 -0.26
CA ILE A 404 0.94 3.19 0.71
C ILE A 404 0.03 4.40 0.49
N ALA A 405 -0.16 4.83 -0.76
CA ALA A 405 -1.05 5.94 -1.10
C ALA A 405 -2.50 5.67 -0.67
N ASN A 406 -3.00 4.46 -0.96
CA ASN A 406 -4.34 4.02 -0.60
C ASN A 406 -4.57 4.06 0.92
N VAL A 407 -3.62 3.53 1.70
CA VAL A 407 -3.73 3.49 3.16
C VAL A 407 -3.68 4.89 3.80
N LEU A 408 -2.98 5.82 3.16
CA LEU A 408 -2.89 7.22 3.60
C LEU A 408 -4.03 8.10 3.07
N ASN A 409 -4.94 7.57 2.25
CA ASN A 409 -6.01 8.30 1.57
C ASN A 409 -5.49 9.50 0.75
N VAL A 410 -4.39 9.30 0.03
CA VAL A 410 -3.81 10.29 -0.88
C VAL A 410 -3.79 9.76 -2.31
N PRO A 411 -3.87 10.63 -3.33
CA PRO A 411 -3.91 10.18 -4.73
C PRO A 411 -2.64 9.45 -5.16
N SER A 412 -1.50 9.79 -4.57
CA SER A 412 -0.19 9.19 -4.85
C SER A 412 0.80 9.56 -3.74
N VAL A 413 1.89 8.81 -3.64
CA VAL A 413 3.05 9.14 -2.79
C VAL A 413 4.31 9.11 -3.64
N ARG A 414 5.30 9.94 -3.34
CA ARG A 414 6.62 9.92 -3.99
C ARG A 414 7.60 9.22 -3.07
N ILE A 415 8.30 8.22 -3.58
CA ILE A 415 9.36 7.54 -2.84
C ILE A 415 10.70 7.99 -3.45
N GLY A 416 11.61 8.49 -2.61
CA GLY A 416 12.93 8.93 -3.06
C GLY A 416 13.70 7.79 -3.73
N LYS A 417 14.30 8.08 -4.90
CA LYS A 417 15.14 7.11 -5.62
C LYS A 417 16.43 6.81 -4.85
N ASP A 418 16.99 7.84 -4.23
CA ASP A 418 18.21 7.80 -3.45
C ASP A 418 17.89 7.94 -1.96
N LEU A 419 18.81 7.46 -1.11
CA LEU A 419 18.68 7.60 0.33
C LEU A 419 18.92 9.05 0.75
N MET A 420 18.13 9.51 1.71
CA MET A 420 18.26 10.83 2.29
C MET A 420 19.07 10.75 3.58
N VAL A 421 20.15 11.54 3.64
CA VAL A 421 20.93 11.71 4.88
C VAL A 421 20.26 12.78 5.74
N TYR A 422 19.85 12.39 6.94
CA TYR A 422 19.26 13.26 7.95
C TYR A 422 19.88 12.93 9.31
N ASN A 423 20.39 13.93 10.03
CA ASN A 423 21.10 13.75 11.32
C ASN A 423 22.14 12.62 11.27
N GLU A 424 23.01 12.64 10.26
CA GLU A 424 24.11 11.67 10.04
C GLU A 424 23.67 10.21 9.78
N LYS A 425 22.37 9.95 9.57
CA LYS A 425 21.84 8.63 9.24
C LYS A 425 21.09 8.65 7.90
N SER A 426 21.19 7.55 7.15
CA SER A 426 20.54 7.40 5.85
C SER A 426 19.15 6.77 6.00
N TYR A 427 18.14 7.39 5.38
CA TYR A 427 16.75 6.96 5.40
C TYR A 427 16.15 6.88 4.00
N LEU A 428 15.12 6.06 3.84
CA LEU A 428 14.27 6.10 2.66
C LEU A 428 13.16 7.15 2.88
N SER A 429 13.07 8.15 2.02
CA SER A 429 12.05 9.20 2.15
C SER A 429 10.77 8.84 1.40
N ILE A 430 9.63 8.90 2.10
CA ILE A 430 8.29 8.83 1.50
C ILE A 430 7.64 10.21 1.66
N GLU A 431 7.30 10.83 0.55
CA GLU A 431 6.63 12.13 0.49
C GLU A 431 5.17 11.96 0.10
N THR A 432 4.28 12.57 0.87
CA THR A 432 2.83 12.45 0.67
C THR A 432 2.24 13.84 0.46
N PRO A 433 1.43 14.06 -0.58
CA PRO A 433 0.79 15.35 -0.79
C PRO A 433 -0.15 15.66 0.38
N LYS A 434 -0.24 16.93 0.76
CA LYS A 434 -1.22 17.40 1.75
C LYS A 434 -1.91 18.66 1.28
N LYS A 435 -3.06 18.96 1.88
CA LYS A 435 -3.72 20.24 1.64
C LYS A 435 -2.85 21.35 2.21
N ARG A 436 -2.51 22.32 1.35
CA ARG A 436 -1.71 23.49 1.74
C ARG A 436 -2.42 24.25 2.87
N THR A 437 -1.68 24.53 3.94
CA THR A 437 -2.18 25.30 5.09
C THR A 437 -1.82 26.77 4.99
N ASP A 438 -0.64 27.09 4.43
CA ASP A 438 -0.11 28.45 4.34
C ASP A 438 0.53 28.76 2.99
N THR A 439 0.66 30.05 2.70
CA THR A 439 1.36 30.56 1.52
C THR A 439 2.75 31.01 1.90
N LEU A 440 3.78 30.51 1.21
CA LEU A 440 5.13 31.01 1.39
C LEU A 440 5.27 32.38 0.71
N LEU A 441 5.19 33.44 1.49
CA LEU A 441 5.31 34.82 0.98
C LEU A 441 6.76 35.16 0.63
N TRP A 442 6.92 35.94 -0.43
CA TRP A 442 8.19 36.54 -0.80
C TRP A 442 8.68 37.50 0.29
N ASP A 443 9.96 37.38 0.66
CA ASP A 443 10.61 38.26 1.62
C ASP A 443 12.09 38.46 1.25
N LYS A 444 12.54 39.71 1.24
CA LYS A 444 13.91 40.10 0.92
C LYS A 444 14.96 39.43 1.82
N THR A 445 14.61 39.06 3.06
CA THR A 445 15.52 38.42 4.03
C THR A 445 16.03 37.04 3.60
N TYR A 446 15.34 36.36 2.69
CA TYR A 446 15.82 35.09 2.14
C TYR A 446 16.93 35.25 1.10
N LEU A 447 17.17 36.46 0.60
CA LEU A 447 18.23 36.71 -0.35
C LEU A 447 19.58 36.75 0.38
N VAL A 448 20.51 35.91 -0.06
CA VAL A 448 21.89 35.90 0.43
C VAL A 448 22.80 36.21 -0.76
N ASP A 449 23.46 37.37 -0.74
CA ASP A 449 24.27 37.87 -1.86
C ASP A 449 23.49 37.84 -3.19
N GLU A 450 24.02 37.14 -4.20
CA GLU A 450 23.38 36.94 -5.51
C GLU A 450 22.83 35.51 -5.66
N LYS A 451 22.49 34.85 -4.55
CA LYS A 451 21.87 33.52 -4.51
C LYS A 451 20.36 33.66 -4.45
N ILE A 452 19.71 33.61 -5.61
CA ILE A 452 18.27 33.80 -5.75
C ILE A 452 17.53 32.68 -5.02
N PRO A 453 16.73 32.99 -3.99
CA PRO A 453 15.96 31.98 -3.29
C PRO A 453 14.75 31.56 -4.14
N ILE A 454 14.69 30.27 -4.46
CA ILE A 454 13.64 29.66 -5.28
C ILE A 454 12.46 29.23 -4.42
N GLY A 455 12.74 28.69 -3.23
CA GLY A 455 11.72 28.21 -2.30
C GLY A 455 12.30 27.66 -1.01
N ILE A 456 11.45 27.02 -0.22
CA ILE A 456 11.82 26.32 1.02
C ILE A 456 11.51 24.83 0.85
N ASP A 457 12.47 23.97 1.16
CA ASP A 457 12.27 22.52 1.15
C ASP A 457 11.44 22.02 2.35
N ASN A 458 11.11 20.73 2.36
CA ASN A 458 10.34 20.15 3.46
C ASN A 458 11.10 20.17 4.81
N PHE A 459 12.40 20.44 4.82
CA PHE A 459 13.28 20.48 6.00
C PHE A 459 13.52 21.91 6.50
N GLY A 460 12.82 22.91 5.92
CA GLY A 460 12.94 24.32 6.29
C GLY A 460 14.17 25.00 5.72
N ARG A 461 14.89 24.37 4.78
CA ARG A 461 16.08 24.94 4.15
C ARG A 461 15.68 25.74 2.91
N THR A 462 16.22 26.94 2.78
CA THR A 462 16.03 27.75 1.58
C THR A 462 16.84 27.15 0.44
N ILE A 463 16.16 26.86 -0.66
CA ILE A 463 16.75 26.38 -1.90
C ILE A 463 17.11 27.59 -2.75
N HIS A 464 18.38 27.70 -3.08
CA HIS A 464 18.91 28.81 -3.86
C HIS A 464 19.33 28.39 -5.26
N TRP A 465 19.29 29.37 -6.17
CA TRP A 465 20.00 29.38 -7.43
C TRP A 465 21.10 30.44 -7.39
N ASP A 466 22.36 30.00 -7.40
CA ASP A 466 23.51 30.89 -7.32
C ASP A 466 23.88 31.50 -8.68
N LEU A 467 23.65 32.82 -8.85
CA LEU A 467 24.00 33.51 -10.08
C LEU A 467 25.52 33.66 -10.29
N ASN A 468 26.36 33.41 -9.29
CA ASN A 468 27.81 33.40 -9.45
C ASN A 468 28.35 32.04 -9.89
N ASN A 469 27.56 30.98 -9.76
CA ASN A 469 28.02 29.65 -10.07
C ASN A 469 27.98 29.37 -11.59
N HIS A 470 29.17 29.23 -12.19
CA HIS A 470 29.32 28.95 -13.61
C HIS A 470 28.91 27.52 -14.02
N SER A 471 28.73 26.63 -13.04
CA SER A 471 28.24 25.26 -13.27
C SER A 471 26.72 25.19 -13.29
N THR A 472 26.03 26.19 -12.74
CA THR A 472 24.56 26.31 -12.71
C THR A 472 24.04 27.63 -13.32
N PRO A 473 24.56 28.11 -14.47
CA PRO A 473 24.30 29.46 -14.96
C PRO A 473 22.91 29.66 -15.58
N HIS A 474 22.23 28.57 -15.94
CA HIS A 474 20.96 28.60 -16.66
C HIS A 474 19.97 27.63 -16.01
N VAL A 475 18.70 28.03 -16.02
CA VAL A 475 17.58 27.31 -15.39
C VAL A 475 16.53 26.99 -16.44
N LEU A 476 16.05 25.75 -16.43
CA LEU A 476 14.86 25.33 -17.15
C LEU A 476 13.70 25.20 -16.16
N ILE A 477 12.60 25.90 -16.41
CA ILE A 477 11.37 25.82 -15.61
C ILE A 477 10.28 25.16 -16.44
N CYS A 478 9.64 24.12 -15.91
CA CYS A 478 8.52 23.46 -16.57
C CYS A 478 7.34 23.33 -15.62
N GLY A 479 6.11 23.43 -16.12
CA GLY A 479 4.91 23.17 -15.33
C GLY A 479 3.62 23.50 -16.06
N ALA A 480 2.53 22.82 -15.72
CA ALA A 480 1.22 23.08 -16.32
C ALA A 480 0.64 24.44 -15.88
N THR A 481 -0.42 24.91 -16.54
CA THR A 481 -1.16 26.11 -16.13
C THR A 481 -1.64 25.99 -14.68
N GLY A 482 -1.46 27.05 -13.88
CA GLY A 482 -1.83 27.06 -12.45
C GLY A 482 -0.90 26.28 -11.51
N SER A 483 0.20 25.69 -12.04
CA SER A 483 1.15 24.93 -11.22
C SER A 483 2.07 25.81 -10.35
N GLY A 484 2.28 27.07 -10.72
CA GLY A 484 3.17 28.01 -10.02
C GLY A 484 4.34 28.53 -10.86
N LYS A 485 4.48 28.08 -12.12
CA LYS A 485 5.52 28.52 -13.08
C LYS A 485 5.70 30.04 -13.13
N SER A 486 4.67 30.78 -13.55
CA SER A 486 4.77 32.23 -13.77
C SER A 486 5.02 33.00 -12.46
N VAL A 487 4.43 32.55 -11.33
CA VAL A 487 4.69 33.11 -9.99
C VAL A 487 6.16 32.94 -9.58
N SER A 488 6.76 31.78 -9.87
CA SER A 488 8.17 31.52 -9.58
C SER A 488 9.11 32.41 -10.41
N ILE A 489 8.76 32.68 -11.67
CA ILE A 489 9.48 33.62 -12.54
C ILE A 489 9.37 35.04 -11.97
N ILE A 490 8.17 35.48 -11.59
CA ILE A 490 7.95 36.78 -10.93
C ILE A 490 8.84 36.93 -9.70
N SER A 491 8.81 35.95 -8.80
CA SER A 491 9.63 35.93 -7.60
C SER A 491 11.12 36.03 -7.92
N THR A 492 11.58 35.31 -8.95
CA THR A 492 12.96 35.31 -9.44
C THR A 492 13.39 36.69 -9.94
N VAL A 493 12.54 37.38 -10.71
CA VAL A 493 12.79 38.75 -11.19
C VAL A 493 12.95 39.71 -10.02
N GLU A 494 12.05 39.66 -9.06
CA GLU A 494 12.06 40.56 -7.90
C GLU A 494 13.30 40.34 -7.03
N TYR A 495 13.69 39.08 -6.78
CA TYR A 495 14.95 38.80 -6.11
C TYR A 495 16.17 39.26 -6.91
N ALA A 496 16.17 39.12 -8.24
CA ALA A 496 17.27 39.56 -9.09
C ALA A 496 17.46 41.08 -9.07
N LYS A 497 16.36 41.86 -9.10
CA LYS A 497 16.41 43.31 -8.93
C LYS A 497 17.03 43.69 -7.58
N VAL A 498 16.60 43.02 -6.51
CA VAL A 498 17.09 43.26 -5.15
C VAL A 498 18.56 42.86 -4.99
N ALA A 499 19.01 41.82 -5.71
CA ALA A 499 20.40 41.39 -5.77
C ALA A 499 21.30 42.34 -6.59
N GLY A 500 20.74 43.39 -7.21
CA GLY A 500 21.49 44.39 -7.97
C GLY A 500 21.67 44.07 -9.45
N ILE A 501 20.90 43.13 -10.01
CA ILE A 501 20.90 42.87 -11.47
C ILE A 501 20.12 43.98 -12.17
N THR A 502 20.84 44.82 -12.94
CA THR A 502 20.28 46.02 -13.58
C THR A 502 19.81 45.81 -15.02
N ASP A 503 20.19 44.69 -15.65
CA ASP A 503 19.83 44.37 -17.03
C ASP A 503 19.04 43.06 -17.07
N ILE A 504 17.71 43.19 -17.12
CA ILE A 504 16.77 42.07 -17.20
C ILE A 504 16.00 42.16 -18.52
N VAL A 505 16.00 41.08 -19.28
CA VAL A 505 15.26 40.94 -20.54
C VAL A 505 14.24 39.82 -20.38
N ILE A 506 12.98 40.10 -20.68
CA ILE A 506 11.87 39.15 -20.60
C ILE A 506 11.28 38.99 -22.00
N PHE A 507 11.29 37.76 -22.52
CA PHE A 507 10.56 37.35 -23.71
C PHE A 507 9.27 36.67 -23.27
N ASP A 508 8.14 37.27 -23.60
CA ASP A 508 6.82 36.90 -23.09
C ASP A 508 5.77 36.91 -24.22
N PRO A 509 5.67 35.82 -25.00
CA PRO A 509 4.72 35.74 -26.10
C PRO A 509 3.24 35.68 -25.64
N LYS A 510 2.97 35.54 -24.33
CA LYS A 510 1.61 35.41 -23.77
C LYS A 510 1.15 36.62 -22.96
N TYR A 511 1.94 37.70 -22.90
CA TYR A 511 1.59 38.96 -22.25
C TYR A 511 1.37 38.84 -20.72
N GLU A 512 1.94 37.83 -20.06
CA GLU A 512 1.83 37.62 -18.60
C GLU A 512 2.65 38.64 -17.79
N PHE A 513 3.69 39.24 -18.37
CA PHE A 513 4.71 40.06 -17.69
C PHE A 513 4.74 41.51 -18.16
N CYS A 514 3.74 41.98 -18.92
CA CYS A 514 3.70 43.35 -19.47
C CYS A 514 3.84 44.45 -18.41
N SER A 515 3.31 44.22 -17.20
CA SER A 515 3.39 45.16 -16.07
C SER A 515 4.81 45.40 -15.54
N TYR A 516 5.78 44.56 -15.91
CA TYR A 516 7.17 44.67 -15.46
C TYR A 516 8.01 45.64 -16.30
N SER A 517 7.49 46.11 -17.44
CA SER A 517 8.19 47.06 -18.30
C SER A 517 8.47 48.35 -17.52
N SER A 518 9.74 48.54 -17.14
CA SER A 518 10.20 49.59 -16.23
C SER A 518 11.70 49.84 -16.41
N GLN A 519 12.27 50.83 -15.72
CA GLN A 519 13.70 51.13 -15.82
C GLN A 519 14.54 49.93 -15.33
N GLY A 520 15.25 49.26 -16.25
CA GLY A 520 16.08 48.08 -15.98
C GLY A 520 15.45 46.73 -16.33
N VAL A 521 14.17 46.69 -16.73
CA VAL A 521 13.49 45.48 -17.23
C VAL A 521 12.86 45.75 -18.59
N ARG A 522 13.32 45.03 -19.61
CA ARG A 522 12.80 45.11 -20.99
C ARG A 522 11.92 43.90 -21.28
N VAL A 523 10.70 44.14 -21.74
CA VAL A 523 9.73 43.07 -22.06
C VAL A 523 9.43 43.12 -23.57
N TYR A 524 9.50 41.96 -24.24
CA TYR A 524 9.18 41.81 -25.65
C TYR A 524 8.13 40.71 -25.83
N ASN A 525 7.06 41.03 -26.55
CA ASN A 525 5.92 40.14 -26.72
C ASN A 525 5.82 39.56 -28.14
N GLU A 526 6.13 40.34 -29.17
CA GLU A 526 6.06 39.91 -30.56
C GLU A 526 7.24 39.00 -30.93
N ILE A 527 6.98 37.98 -31.75
CA ILE A 527 7.98 36.98 -32.13
C ILE A 527 9.13 37.63 -32.92
N GLU A 528 8.82 38.55 -33.84
CA GLU A 528 9.84 39.25 -34.62
C GLU A 528 10.78 40.07 -33.72
N ASP A 529 10.23 40.74 -32.71
CA ASP A 529 11.01 41.51 -31.74
C ASP A 529 11.89 40.59 -30.89
N ILE A 530 11.35 39.45 -30.43
CA ILE A 530 12.10 38.45 -29.68
C ILE A 530 13.29 37.93 -30.51
N GLU A 531 13.10 37.65 -31.79
CA GLU A 531 14.16 37.22 -32.70
C GLU A 531 15.26 38.27 -32.87
N GLU A 532 14.87 39.53 -33.08
CA GLU A 532 15.82 40.63 -33.22
C GLU A 532 16.62 40.84 -31.93
N GLN A 533 15.95 40.84 -30.78
CA GLN A 533 16.61 41.02 -29.49
C GLN A 533 17.51 39.84 -29.12
N MET A 534 17.12 38.61 -29.43
CA MET A 534 18.00 37.45 -29.23
C MET A 534 19.29 37.59 -30.04
N LYS A 535 19.21 38.07 -31.28
CA LYS A 535 20.38 38.37 -32.11
C LYS A 535 21.25 39.46 -31.47
N LEU A 536 20.65 40.55 -31.00
CA LEU A 536 21.37 41.64 -30.32
C LEU A 536 22.08 41.16 -29.04
N LEU A 537 21.46 40.27 -28.26
CA LEU A 537 22.09 39.67 -27.08
C LEU A 537 23.31 38.80 -27.45
N VAL A 538 23.25 38.06 -28.56
CA VAL A 538 24.42 37.30 -29.08
C VAL A 538 25.54 38.26 -29.52
N GLU A 539 25.20 39.37 -30.16
CA GLU A 539 26.17 40.39 -30.58
C GLU A 539 26.80 41.09 -29.38
N ASP A 540 26.01 41.45 -28.37
CA ASP A 540 26.49 42.00 -27.09
C ASP A 540 27.41 41.00 -26.38
N MET A 541 27.02 39.73 -26.30
CA MET A 541 27.87 38.67 -25.76
C MET A 541 29.23 38.61 -26.47
N GLN A 542 29.25 38.63 -27.80
CA GLN A 542 30.50 38.65 -28.57
C GLN A 542 31.32 39.93 -28.34
N GLY A 543 30.64 41.07 -28.17
CA GLY A 543 31.26 42.35 -27.80
C GLY A 543 31.92 42.27 -26.41
N ARG A 544 31.21 41.75 -25.40
CA ARG A 544 31.74 41.54 -24.04
C ARG A 544 32.95 40.61 -24.05
N ALA A 545 32.91 39.55 -24.85
CA ALA A 545 34.04 38.62 -25.02
C ALA A 545 35.30 39.31 -25.57
N LYS A 546 35.13 40.25 -26.51
CA LYS A 546 36.23 41.02 -27.09
C LYS A 546 36.77 42.09 -26.14
N ASN A 547 35.86 42.76 -25.41
CA ASN A 547 36.19 43.94 -24.59
C ASN A 547 36.47 43.62 -23.12
N GLY A 548 36.32 42.37 -22.68
CA GLY A 548 36.56 41.94 -21.30
C GLY A 548 35.55 42.47 -20.28
N ILE A 549 34.35 42.85 -20.73
CA ILE A 549 33.29 43.40 -19.87
C ILE A 549 32.65 42.27 -19.07
N LYS A 550 32.52 42.47 -17.75
CA LYS A 550 31.87 41.54 -16.82
C LYS A 550 30.66 42.21 -16.19
N SER A 551 29.54 42.20 -16.90
CA SER A 551 28.23 42.58 -16.37
C SER A 551 27.29 41.39 -16.44
N LYS A 552 26.36 41.31 -15.49
CA LYS A 552 25.35 40.25 -15.48
C LYS A 552 24.09 40.71 -16.19
N THR A 553 23.58 39.83 -17.04
CA THR A 553 22.30 40.02 -17.73
C THR A 553 21.43 38.80 -17.45
N LEU A 554 20.24 39.03 -16.93
CA LEU A 554 19.24 37.98 -16.70
C LEU A 554 18.25 37.99 -17.86
N VAL A 555 18.20 36.89 -18.60
CA VAL A 555 17.25 36.67 -19.69
C VAL A 555 16.21 35.68 -19.23
N ILE A 556 14.96 36.07 -19.24
CA ILE A 556 13.81 35.22 -18.96
C ILE A 556 13.09 34.99 -20.27
N PHE A 557 12.89 33.73 -20.62
CA PHE A 557 12.18 33.34 -21.82
C PHE A 557 10.98 32.50 -21.41
N ASP A 558 9.83 33.15 -21.27
CA ASP A 558 8.59 32.44 -21.02
C ASP A 558 8.04 31.80 -22.30
N GLU A 559 7.53 30.58 -22.16
CA GLU A 559 7.04 29.73 -23.24
C GLU A 559 7.99 29.63 -24.43
N PHE A 560 9.28 29.42 -24.16
CA PHE A 560 10.31 29.38 -25.19
C PHE A 560 10.01 28.35 -26.30
N ALA A 561 9.36 27.24 -25.94
CA ALA A 561 8.97 26.19 -26.87
C ALA A 561 7.97 26.67 -27.94
N ASP A 562 7.02 27.48 -27.52
CA ASP A 562 5.97 28.02 -28.40
C ASP A 562 6.56 29.13 -29.27
N ALA A 563 7.40 30.00 -28.69
CA ALA A 563 8.11 31.03 -29.43
C ALA A 563 9.08 30.46 -30.49
N VAL A 564 9.84 29.42 -30.15
CA VAL A 564 10.72 28.74 -31.12
C VAL A 564 9.91 28.08 -32.23
N SER A 565 8.78 27.46 -31.89
CA SER A 565 7.89 26.84 -32.90
C SER A 565 7.25 27.86 -33.85
N ALA A 566 6.99 29.09 -33.37
CA ALA A 566 6.41 30.18 -34.15
C ALA A 566 7.45 31.05 -34.90
N SER A 567 8.74 30.91 -34.57
CA SER A 567 9.84 31.68 -35.15
C SER A 567 10.12 31.33 -36.62
N ARG A 568 10.78 32.25 -37.33
CA ARG A 568 11.15 32.07 -38.74
C ARG A 568 12.06 30.85 -38.89
N SER A 569 11.75 30.02 -39.89
CA SER A 569 12.50 28.80 -40.16
C SER A 569 12.69 28.55 -41.66
N GLY A 570 13.61 27.65 -42.01
CA GLY A 570 13.81 27.27 -43.41
C GLY A 570 14.24 28.44 -44.30
N THR A 571 13.48 28.67 -45.38
CA THR A 571 13.74 29.69 -46.42
C THR A 571 13.32 31.10 -46.01
N GLU A 572 12.59 31.25 -44.89
CA GLU A 572 12.22 32.57 -44.34
C GLU A 572 13.42 33.28 -43.69
N LEU A 573 14.48 32.53 -43.38
CA LEU A 573 15.75 33.06 -42.87
C LEU A 573 16.69 33.53 -44.00
N ASP A 574 16.37 33.26 -45.26
CA ASP A 574 17.21 33.61 -46.40
C ASP A 574 17.16 35.13 -46.66
N ILE A 575 18.33 35.77 -46.62
CA ILE A 575 18.48 37.16 -47.05
C ILE A 575 18.53 37.14 -48.57
N LYS A 576 17.46 37.63 -49.20
CA LYS A 576 17.31 37.67 -50.66
C LYS A 576 17.56 39.07 -51.17
N GLU A 577 18.46 39.18 -52.13
CA GLU A 577 18.72 40.43 -52.84
C GLU A 577 18.20 40.32 -54.28
N LYS A 578 17.63 41.42 -54.78
CA LYS A 578 17.17 41.53 -56.16
C LYS A 578 18.37 41.83 -57.06
N VAL A 579 18.87 40.79 -57.73
CA VAL A 579 20.04 40.91 -58.62
C VAL A 579 19.57 40.95 -60.07
N GLN A 580 20.12 41.86 -60.87
CA GLN A 580 19.89 41.88 -62.31
C GLN A 580 20.61 40.69 -62.95
N VAL A 581 19.86 39.78 -63.56
CA VAL A 581 20.40 38.53 -64.16
C VAL A 581 20.46 38.57 -65.68
N GLY A 582 20.05 39.69 -66.31
CA GLY A 582 20.13 39.89 -67.75
C GLY A 582 19.14 40.94 -68.22
N PHE A 583 18.75 40.85 -69.49
CA PHE A 583 17.70 41.67 -70.10
C PHE A 583 16.72 40.77 -70.86
N PHE A 584 15.45 41.15 -70.93
CA PHE A 584 14.47 40.52 -71.80
C PHE A 584 14.81 40.79 -73.27
N ALA A 585 14.38 39.91 -74.18
CA ALA A 585 14.53 40.14 -75.62
C ALA A 585 13.84 41.46 -76.02
N SER A 586 14.52 42.27 -76.82
CA SER A 586 14.00 43.56 -77.29
C SER A 586 12.67 43.37 -78.02
N LYS A 587 11.62 43.99 -77.49
CA LYS A 587 10.29 44.01 -78.12
C LYS A 587 10.28 45.09 -79.21
N LYS A 588 9.54 44.85 -80.29
CA LYS A 588 9.27 45.88 -81.31
C LYS A 588 7.88 46.46 -81.07
N MET A 589 7.79 47.78 -80.99
CA MET A 589 6.52 48.51 -80.99
C MET A 589 6.42 49.26 -82.31
N MET A 590 5.40 48.99 -83.13
CA MET A 590 5.26 49.57 -84.48
C MET A 590 6.54 49.48 -85.35
N GLY A 591 7.24 48.34 -85.30
CA GLY A 591 8.44 48.08 -86.10
C GLY A 591 9.75 48.67 -85.57
N ILE A 592 9.72 49.53 -84.55
CA ILE A 592 10.91 50.15 -83.95
C ILE A 592 11.41 49.28 -82.77
N PRO A 593 12.70 48.93 -82.70
CA PRO A 593 13.27 48.20 -81.57
C PRO A 593 13.23 49.05 -80.29
N MET A 594 12.63 48.52 -79.22
CA MET A 594 12.67 49.15 -77.90
C MET A 594 13.91 48.71 -77.10
N PRO A 595 14.41 49.53 -76.16
CA PRO A 595 15.46 49.11 -75.24
C PRO A 595 15.03 47.83 -74.50
N PRO A 596 15.90 46.82 -74.36
CA PRO A 596 15.53 45.60 -73.66
C PRO A 596 15.37 45.90 -72.16
N GLU A 597 14.27 45.43 -71.57
CA GLU A 597 13.98 45.64 -70.15
C GLU A 597 14.90 44.76 -69.27
N PRO A 598 15.46 45.28 -68.16
CA PRO A 598 16.30 44.49 -67.27
C PRO A 598 15.51 43.37 -66.58
N LYS A 599 16.05 42.14 -66.61
CA LYS A 599 15.52 40.97 -65.91
C LYS A 599 16.15 40.87 -64.53
N TYR A 600 15.31 40.73 -63.51
CA TYR A 600 15.75 40.57 -62.12
C TYR A 600 15.33 39.21 -61.56
N GLU A 601 16.18 38.62 -60.73
CA GLU A 601 15.88 37.43 -59.94
C GLU A 601 16.33 37.66 -58.50
N PHE A 602 15.61 37.05 -57.55
CA PHE A 602 16.01 37.05 -56.15
C PHE A 602 17.05 35.95 -55.92
N ARG A 603 18.27 36.34 -55.49
CA ARG A 603 19.31 35.39 -55.09
C ARG A 603 19.50 35.45 -53.58
N VAL A 604 19.71 34.28 -52.96
CA VAL A 604 20.06 34.17 -51.54
C VAL A 604 21.53 34.56 -51.38
N ILE A 605 21.77 35.65 -50.65
CA ILE A 605 23.12 36.22 -50.42
C ILE A 605 23.64 35.94 -49.01
N GLY A 606 22.79 35.44 -48.12
CA GLY A 606 23.12 35.09 -46.76
C GLY A 606 21.92 34.47 -46.05
N ARG A 607 22.14 33.99 -44.83
CA ARG A 607 21.08 33.38 -44.01
C ARG A 607 21.18 33.89 -42.59
N LEU A 608 20.05 34.35 -42.03
CA LEU A 608 19.93 34.70 -40.62
C LEU A 608 19.98 33.42 -39.77
N LYS A 609 20.53 33.54 -38.57
CA LYS A 609 20.44 32.47 -37.57
C LYS A 609 19.04 32.45 -36.98
N SER A 610 18.47 31.26 -36.79
CA SER A 610 17.16 31.12 -36.15
C SER A 610 17.19 31.52 -34.67
N LEU A 611 16.01 31.68 -34.08
CA LEU A 611 15.86 31.94 -32.65
C LEU A 611 16.53 30.85 -31.80
N GLU A 612 16.33 29.59 -32.17
CA GLU A 612 16.92 28.42 -31.51
C GLU A 612 18.45 28.42 -31.61
N GLU A 613 19.01 28.74 -32.80
CA GLU A 613 20.46 28.80 -33.00
C GLU A 613 21.11 29.90 -32.14
N ASN A 614 20.49 31.08 -32.08
CA ASN A 614 20.98 32.18 -31.26
C ASN A 614 20.88 31.86 -29.75
N LEU A 615 19.78 31.26 -29.31
CA LEU A 615 19.61 30.79 -27.94
C LEU A 615 20.68 29.76 -27.58
N LYS A 616 20.95 28.77 -28.44
CA LYS A 616 21.99 27.75 -28.23
C LYS A 616 23.38 28.38 -28.08
N ILE A 617 23.70 29.40 -28.89
CA ILE A 617 24.97 30.12 -28.77
C ILE A 617 25.09 30.82 -27.41
N LEU A 618 24.04 31.51 -26.96
CA LEU A 618 24.04 32.19 -25.66
C LEU A 618 24.16 31.20 -24.49
N LEU A 619 23.44 30.08 -24.53
CA LEU A 619 23.53 29.06 -23.49
C LEU A 619 24.93 28.44 -23.40
N GLN A 620 25.58 28.21 -24.53
CA GLN A 620 26.91 27.59 -24.55
C GLN A 620 28.04 28.56 -24.20
N LYS A 621 27.97 29.82 -24.66
CA LYS A 621 29.08 30.78 -24.57
C LYS A 621 28.82 31.95 -23.61
N GLY A 622 27.56 32.20 -23.26
CA GLY A 622 27.16 33.35 -22.45
C GLY A 622 27.47 33.20 -20.97
N ARG A 623 27.61 31.97 -20.44
CA ARG A 623 27.81 31.74 -18.99
C ARG A 623 28.99 32.52 -18.41
N SER A 624 30.14 32.54 -19.11
CA SER A 624 31.39 33.19 -18.68
C SER A 624 31.37 34.71 -18.87
N LEU A 625 30.37 35.22 -19.58
CA LEU A 625 30.21 36.63 -19.95
C LEU A 625 29.06 37.28 -19.17
N GLY A 626 28.57 36.61 -18.13
CA GLY A 626 27.55 37.11 -17.20
C GLY A 626 26.11 36.90 -17.64
N PHE A 627 25.85 36.17 -18.73
CA PHE A 627 24.48 35.84 -19.12
C PHE A 627 23.93 34.72 -18.23
N ARG A 628 22.74 34.93 -17.69
CA ARG A 628 21.94 33.96 -16.93
C ARG A 628 20.61 33.84 -17.62
N ILE A 629 20.17 32.61 -17.89
CA ILE A 629 19.01 32.36 -18.77
C ILE A 629 18.05 31.47 -18.02
N VAL A 630 16.81 31.94 -17.89
CA VAL A 630 15.68 31.17 -17.37
C VAL A 630 14.77 30.89 -18.54
N ALA A 631 14.74 29.65 -19.01
CA ALA A 631 13.81 29.22 -20.05
C ALA A 631 12.63 28.51 -19.39
N ALA A 632 11.40 28.95 -19.68
CA ALA A 632 10.20 28.38 -19.10
C ALA A 632 9.26 27.83 -20.16
N THR A 633 8.58 26.72 -19.88
CA THR A 633 7.58 26.15 -20.79
C THR A 633 6.49 25.37 -20.07
N GLN A 634 5.28 25.37 -20.63
CA GLN A 634 4.21 24.44 -20.24
C GLN A 634 4.33 23.07 -20.93
N ARG A 635 5.18 22.93 -21.96
CA ARG A 635 5.27 21.74 -22.82
C ARG A 635 6.47 20.86 -22.44
N ALA A 636 6.22 19.90 -21.56
CA ALA A 636 7.17 18.86 -21.18
C ALA A 636 7.28 17.73 -22.25
N SER A 637 7.82 18.03 -23.42
CA SER A 637 8.00 17.05 -24.50
C SER A 637 9.48 16.82 -24.81
N VAL A 638 9.85 15.59 -25.21
CA VAL A 638 11.22 15.25 -25.66
C VAL A 638 11.66 16.12 -26.84
N ASN A 639 10.71 16.57 -27.68
CA ASN A 639 11.00 17.43 -28.83
C ASN A 639 11.33 18.87 -28.42
N VAL A 640 10.90 19.29 -27.23
CA VAL A 640 11.11 20.64 -26.68
C VAL A 640 12.31 20.63 -25.72
N ILE A 641 12.34 19.65 -24.83
CA ILE A 641 13.38 19.46 -23.82
C ILE A 641 14.25 18.29 -24.27
N THR A 642 15.10 18.57 -25.27
CA THR A 642 16.03 17.60 -25.83
C THR A 642 17.18 17.31 -24.85
N GLY A 643 17.93 16.22 -25.07
CA GLY A 643 19.14 15.93 -24.29
C GLY A 643 20.16 17.07 -24.32
N ASP A 644 20.36 17.66 -25.51
CA ASP A 644 21.20 18.85 -25.71
C ASP A 644 20.71 20.05 -24.89
N ALA A 645 19.41 20.29 -24.82
CA ALA A 645 18.85 21.36 -24.00
C ALA A 645 19.17 21.14 -22.52
N LYS A 646 18.96 19.92 -22.00
CA LYS A 646 19.24 19.59 -20.59
C LYS A 646 20.70 19.77 -20.19
N VAL A 647 21.64 19.48 -21.09
CA VAL A 647 23.08 19.72 -20.84
C VAL A 647 23.38 21.21 -20.63
N ASN A 648 22.66 22.08 -21.33
CA ASN A 648 22.85 23.53 -21.25
C ASN A 648 22.02 24.21 -20.15
N PHE A 649 21.00 23.53 -19.63
CA PHE A 649 20.19 23.93 -18.46
C PHE A 649 20.42 22.97 -17.29
N PRO A 650 21.56 23.08 -16.59
CA PRO A 650 21.92 22.17 -15.50
C PRO A 650 20.98 22.27 -14.31
N VAL A 651 20.32 23.41 -14.11
CA VAL A 651 19.27 23.57 -13.10
C VAL A 651 17.92 23.35 -13.77
N GLN A 652 17.16 22.39 -13.25
CA GLN A 652 15.86 22.01 -13.78
C GLN A 652 14.83 22.10 -12.66
N ILE A 653 13.82 22.94 -12.85
CA ILE A 653 12.72 23.14 -11.92
C ILE A 653 11.45 22.65 -12.61
N CYS A 654 10.78 21.69 -12.00
CA CYS A 654 9.52 21.14 -12.49
C CYS A 654 8.42 21.36 -11.45
N PHE A 655 7.47 22.22 -11.78
CA PHE A 655 6.19 22.30 -11.08
C PHE A 655 5.26 21.20 -11.58
N ARG A 656 4.08 21.09 -10.96
CA ARG A 656 3.10 20.06 -11.29
C ARG A 656 2.87 19.90 -12.80
N VAL A 657 3.06 18.67 -13.29
CA VAL A 657 2.76 18.24 -14.66
C VAL A 657 1.63 17.21 -14.68
N PRO A 658 0.94 17.00 -15.81
CA PRO A 658 -0.19 16.07 -15.84
C PRO A 658 0.20 14.58 -15.83
N LYS A 659 1.37 14.23 -16.37
CA LYS A 659 1.79 12.83 -16.56
C LYS A 659 3.18 12.55 -16.01
N GLU A 660 3.41 11.31 -15.59
CA GLU A 660 4.72 10.83 -15.13
C GLU A 660 5.81 10.93 -16.23
N ILE A 661 5.44 10.67 -17.48
CA ILE A 661 6.33 10.78 -18.64
C ILE A 661 6.87 12.21 -18.76
N ASP A 662 6.02 13.21 -18.51
CA ASP A 662 6.38 14.62 -18.56
C ASP A 662 7.40 14.97 -17.46
N SER A 663 7.24 14.41 -16.25
CA SER A 663 8.21 14.53 -15.16
C SER A 663 9.57 13.95 -15.57
N LYS A 664 9.56 12.74 -16.15
CA LYS A 664 10.77 12.05 -16.62
C LYS A 664 11.49 12.81 -17.72
N VAL A 665 10.77 13.49 -18.62
CA VAL A 665 11.37 14.32 -19.68
C VAL A 665 12.20 15.45 -19.06
N VAL A 666 11.67 16.13 -18.04
CA VAL A 666 12.30 17.29 -17.40
C VAL A 666 13.40 16.87 -16.42
N LEU A 667 13.10 15.97 -15.48
CA LEU A 667 13.96 15.67 -14.31
C LEU A 667 14.76 14.37 -14.43
N ASP A 668 14.49 13.54 -15.45
CA ASP A 668 14.95 12.14 -15.57
C ASP A 668 14.41 11.19 -14.47
N GLU A 669 13.43 11.64 -13.70
CA GLU A 669 12.74 10.85 -12.68
C GLU A 669 11.24 11.20 -12.60
N PRO A 670 10.40 10.24 -12.17
CA PRO A 670 8.99 10.51 -11.87
C PRO A 670 8.83 11.34 -10.60
N GLY A 671 7.65 11.96 -10.42
CA GLY A 671 7.27 12.62 -9.18
C GLY A 671 6.59 13.96 -9.37
N ALA A 672 6.89 14.71 -10.44
CA ALA A 672 6.28 16.02 -10.67
C ALA A 672 4.76 15.93 -10.94
N GLU A 673 4.27 14.78 -11.39
CA GLU A 673 2.84 14.49 -11.56
C GLU A 673 2.08 14.35 -10.23
N THR A 674 2.80 14.08 -9.14
CA THR A 674 2.25 13.90 -7.79
C THR A 674 2.23 15.19 -6.97
N LEU A 675 2.76 16.29 -7.51
CA LEU A 675 2.80 17.59 -6.83
C LEU A 675 1.40 18.17 -6.64
N ALA A 676 1.23 18.94 -5.57
CA ALA A 676 -0.05 19.56 -5.24
C ALA A 676 -0.41 20.74 -6.17
N GLY A 677 0.59 21.36 -6.82
CA GLY A 677 0.46 22.59 -7.60
C GLY A 677 0.63 23.85 -6.74
N MET A 678 0.24 25.01 -7.28
CA MET A 678 0.32 26.32 -6.57
C MET A 678 1.69 26.61 -5.92
N GLY A 679 2.77 26.32 -6.66
CA GLY A 679 4.15 26.56 -6.23
C GLY A 679 4.85 25.35 -5.59
N ASP A 680 4.18 24.21 -5.43
CA ASP A 680 4.84 22.94 -5.10
C ASP A 680 5.64 22.43 -6.31
N GLY A 681 6.95 22.26 -6.13
CA GLY A 681 7.90 22.00 -7.20
C GLY A 681 9.00 21.01 -6.81
N LEU A 682 9.64 20.43 -7.83
CA LEU A 682 10.86 19.64 -7.72
C LEU A 682 12.01 20.37 -8.40
N MET A 683 13.17 20.40 -7.78
CA MET A 683 14.39 20.99 -8.33
C MET A 683 15.49 19.94 -8.41
N LYS A 684 16.07 19.81 -9.60
CA LYS A 684 17.30 19.07 -9.85
C LYS A 684 18.39 20.07 -10.19
N SER A 685 19.49 20.04 -9.46
CA SER A 685 20.65 20.91 -9.70
C SER A 685 21.92 20.21 -9.22
N PRO A 686 23.07 20.41 -9.90
CA PRO A 686 24.37 19.93 -9.44
C PRO A 686 24.75 20.35 -8.01
N GLU A 687 24.09 21.37 -7.46
CA GLU A 687 24.32 21.83 -6.08
C GLU A 687 23.67 20.92 -5.02
N TYR A 688 22.72 20.07 -5.42
CA TYR A 688 22.03 19.14 -4.53
C TYR A 688 22.24 17.70 -5.01
N ILE A 689 22.49 16.79 -4.06
CA ILE A 689 22.76 15.37 -4.37
C ILE A 689 21.52 14.71 -4.98
N ASN A 690 20.35 15.03 -4.44
CA ASN A 690 19.07 14.45 -4.83
C ASN A 690 18.17 15.52 -5.44
N VAL A 691 17.14 15.10 -6.17
CA VAL A 691 16.05 15.99 -6.55
C VAL A 691 15.26 16.40 -5.32
N VAL A 692 15.22 17.71 -5.06
CA VAL A 692 14.65 18.30 -3.85
C VAL A 692 13.24 18.81 -4.13
N ARG A 693 12.28 18.42 -3.29
CA ARG A 693 10.94 19.01 -3.28
C ARG A 693 10.92 20.29 -2.47
N PHE A 694 10.30 21.33 -3.01
CA PHE A 694 10.24 22.64 -2.38
C PHE A 694 8.88 23.31 -2.62
N GLN A 695 8.56 24.27 -1.75
CA GLN A 695 7.49 25.23 -1.96
C GLN A 695 8.09 26.54 -2.46
N GLY A 696 7.65 27.01 -3.63
CA GLY A 696 8.09 28.27 -4.22
C GLY A 696 7.50 29.50 -3.52
N PHE A 697 8.27 30.58 -3.52
CA PHE A 697 7.85 31.88 -3.00
C PHE A 697 6.73 32.51 -3.84
N TYR A 698 5.77 33.13 -3.18
CA TYR A 698 4.66 33.85 -3.78
C TYR A 698 4.82 35.35 -3.58
N LYS A 699 4.83 36.09 -4.70
CA LYS A 699 4.74 37.55 -4.74
C LYS A 699 3.44 37.92 -5.46
N SER A 700 2.60 38.70 -4.79
CA SER A 700 1.32 39.21 -5.30
C SER A 700 1.50 40.27 -6.37
#